data_AF-A0A1H1FYI3-F1
#
_entry.id   AF-A0A1H1FYI3-F1
#
_cell.length_a   1.000
_cell.length_b   1.000
_cell.length_c   1.000
_cell.angle_alpha   90.00
_cell.angle_beta   90.00
_cell.angle_gamma   90.00
#
_symmetry.space_group_name_H-M   'P 1'
#
loop_
_entity.id
_entity.type
_entity.pdbx_description
1 polymer ?
#
loop_
_entity_poly.entity_id
_entity_poly.type
_entity_poly.pdbx_seq_one_letter_code
_entity_poly.pdbx_strand_id
1 'polypeptide(L)'
;MSKKGISALYGYTPFQLRNTEPYELLLPPISYLKAEDHRLYGSSSYRSHGTRDEYEVPLDEFDKTIVQPMVLNFSQFESGSESKVIYEKDSLDSRNAWQYPPVHMEYSHDSLSHTNHCRKAFVVASSKHKCPVRHQCPHQKNPQSEGGCSEYRHDGRYDRLYKVYPTVLQHYADSSGGEPERIGAVRYHDRPLFSLGLADKGEFRAFIDEVSFNSQPSYMWSGSVFLQEGIGFRMRQVSALELDFQEEVLTDLVLDVIDSSTRIEEWLGLKYLLYHEDKDQVDRKNGFNAFDKMKMGAAAGLKGDPNLGEQARRVDFEENEDARDFAEVTLLHTLSHLLRDRLCMRFGAEKDHLGYYFEHPASDVQTSTSNKTRIVVFETAVGGFGYLSEFAGQLADNGLETVADLITPVVEFLTAHEKDVQGKYSSLQSRNFEEEHAHAELMARAFTGLDSDHIYPHAKSVRRAVYEYLTEEKENEDASENVLDELSGDVDAAEVADDESRNSIRDILRDAPLCWDGCQHCVEETQECSFLTFDRPFVSSRSLGRGALSEILQAVDTPKDTFSSSFNTEGLLHDYLSFAREEVLIQSTELTPRFVEKIESNLLELDIDVTILTIESDSETADHSNAVQTCENLQETTSLTLVTTDEITENVLSIDGVCLVRGDLKPSTTASFNATIEVDFQPDSCSAFEDEFRSRI
;
A
#
# COMPACT_ATOMS: atom_id res chain seq x y z
N MET A 1 15.63 -20.93 -15.29
CA MET A 1 14.26 -20.34 -15.21
C MET A 1 14.37 -18.87 -15.56
N SER A 2 13.72 -18.41 -16.63
CA SER A 2 13.66 -16.98 -16.95
C SER A 2 12.59 -16.32 -16.06
N LYS A 3 13.01 -15.50 -15.10
CA LYS A 3 12.08 -14.66 -14.33
C LYS A 3 11.40 -13.64 -15.27
N LYS A 4 10.10 -13.37 -15.09
CA LYS A 4 9.27 -12.44 -15.89
C LYS A 4 8.52 -11.46 -14.97
N GLY A 5 8.01 -10.36 -15.54
CA GLY A 5 7.24 -9.36 -14.80
C GLY A 5 8.03 -8.69 -13.67
N ILE A 6 7.35 -8.28 -12.60
CA ILE A 6 7.95 -7.62 -11.43
C ILE A 6 8.99 -8.52 -10.75
N SER A 7 8.75 -9.83 -10.69
CA SER A 7 9.70 -10.80 -10.10
C SER A 7 11.09 -10.77 -10.75
N ALA A 8 11.17 -10.34 -12.02
CA ALA A 8 12.44 -10.15 -12.69
C ALA A 8 13.24 -9.02 -12.03
N LEU A 9 12.61 -7.92 -11.65
CA LEU A 9 13.27 -6.77 -11.01
C LEU A 9 13.92 -7.17 -9.68
N TYR A 10 13.22 -7.92 -8.84
CA TYR A 10 13.79 -8.50 -7.61
C TYR A 10 14.84 -9.58 -7.87
N GLY A 11 14.71 -10.31 -8.98
CA GLY A 11 15.74 -11.25 -9.38
C GLY A 11 17.02 -10.53 -9.73
N TYR A 12 16.94 -9.54 -10.62
CA TYR A 12 18.06 -8.81 -11.23
C TYR A 12 18.49 -7.59 -10.41
N THR A 13 18.33 -7.65 -9.09
CA THR A 13 18.73 -6.59 -8.15
C THR A 13 20.19 -6.20 -8.37
N PRO A 14 20.48 -4.94 -8.70
CA PRO A 14 21.85 -4.44 -8.77
C PRO A 14 22.60 -4.64 -7.46
N PHE A 15 23.92 -4.84 -7.52
CA PHE A 15 24.81 -5.01 -6.36
C PHE A 15 24.53 -6.23 -5.46
N GLN A 16 23.49 -7.04 -5.76
CA GLN A 16 23.22 -8.29 -5.08
C GLN A 16 24.11 -9.41 -5.63
N LEU A 17 24.78 -10.13 -4.73
CA LEU A 17 25.59 -11.30 -5.09
C LEU A 17 24.71 -12.41 -5.68
N ARG A 18 25.03 -12.83 -6.90
CA ARG A 18 24.40 -13.94 -7.61
C ARG A 18 25.13 -15.26 -7.44
N ASN A 19 26.45 -15.17 -7.43
CA ASN A 19 27.36 -16.28 -7.20
C ASN A 19 28.54 -15.78 -6.37
N THR A 20 29.20 -16.68 -5.66
CA THR A 20 30.41 -16.38 -4.87
C THR A 20 31.68 -16.94 -5.50
N GLU A 21 31.59 -17.88 -6.43
CA GLU A 21 32.73 -18.46 -7.13
C GLU A 21 32.42 -18.68 -8.64
N PRO A 22 32.85 -17.75 -9.53
CA PRO A 22 33.36 -16.42 -9.22
C PRO A 22 32.28 -15.53 -8.59
N TYR A 23 32.69 -14.46 -7.91
CA TYR A 23 31.74 -13.46 -7.46
C TYR A 23 31.07 -12.81 -8.67
N GLU A 24 29.73 -12.79 -8.69
CA GLU A 24 28.95 -12.30 -9.82
C GLU A 24 27.88 -11.29 -9.37
N LEU A 25 27.87 -10.10 -9.97
CA LEU A 25 27.03 -8.95 -9.58
C LEU A 25 26.60 -8.15 -10.82
N LEU A 26 25.43 -7.51 -10.76
CA LEU A 26 25.03 -6.48 -11.73
C LEU A 26 25.48 -5.10 -11.23
N LEU A 27 26.24 -4.35 -12.03
CA LEU A 27 26.89 -3.10 -11.63
C LEU A 27 26.50 -1.92 -12.56
N PRO A 28 25.29 -1.36 -12.42
CA PRO A 28 24.84 -0.19 -13.19
C PRO A 28 25.46 1.13 -12.65
N PRO A 29 25.39 2.23 -13.41
CA PRO A 29 25.73 3.58 -12.95
C PRO A 29 24.79 4.08 -11.83
N ILE A 30 25.35 4.91 -10.93
CA ILE A 30 24.65 5.49 -9.77
C ILE A 30 24.55 7.01 -9.98
N SER A 31 23.40 7.62 -9.71
CA SER A 31 23.10 9.02 -10.07
C SER A 31 24.10 10.04 -9.53
N TYR A 32 24.69 9.75 -8.36
CA TYR A 32 25.56 10.68 -7.63
C TYR A 32 27.00 10.17 -7.40
N LEU A 33 27.36 9.00 -7.96
CA LEU A 33 28.71 8.42 -7.88
C LEU A 33 29.26 8.17 -9.28
N LYS A 34 30.55 8.45 -9.46
CA LYS A 34 31.32 8.15 -10.65
C LYS A 34 31.98 6.78 -10.53
N ALA A 35 31.91 5.99 -11.60
CA ALA A 35 32.71 4.79 -11.71
C ALA A 35 34.14 5.14 -12.19
N GLU A 36 35.20 4.52 -11.66
CA GLU A 36 36.59 4.73 -12.15
C GLU A 36 36.82 4.07 -13.53
N ASP A 37 36.12 2.98 -13.86
CA ASP A 37 36.27 2.35 -15.17
C ASP A 37 35.45 3.10 -16.22
N HIS A 38 36.13 3.81 -17.12
CA HIS A 38 35.53 4.52 -18.25
C HIS A 38 34.66 3.63 -19.17
N ARG A 39 34.82 2.30 -19.11
CA ARG A 39 33.96 1.35 -19.82
C ARG A 39 32.55 1.26 -19.23
N LEU A 40 32.36 1.64 -17.95
CA LEU A 40 31.06 1.68 -17.26
C LEU A 40 30.22 2.92 -17.56
N TYR A 41 30.80 3.96 -18.19
CA TYR A 41 30.04 5.17 -18.60
C TYR A 41 29.17 4.97 -19.84
N GLY A 42 29.22 3.79 -20.46
CA GLY A 42 28.28 3.38 -21.50
C GLY A 42 27.26 2.40 -20.93
N SER A 43 26.01 2.53 -21.40
CA SER A 43 24.94 1.54 -21.16
C SER A 43 25.36 0.11 -21.52
N SER A 44 26.36 -0.05 -22.38
CA SER A 44 26.93 -1.33 -22.84
C SER A 44 27.62 -2.18 -21.78
N SER A 45 27.91 -1.62 -20.60
CA SER A 45 28.71 -2.27 -19.56
C SER A 45 27.93 -3.25 -18.67
N TYR A 46 26.69 -2.93 -18.34
CA TYR A 46 25.79 -3.77 -17.54
C TYR A 46 24.54 -4.23 -18.32
N ARG A 47 24.33 -3.71 -19.54
CA ARG A 47 23.24 -4.14 -20.42
C ARG A 47 23.62 -4.09 -21.89
N SER A 48 22.78 -4.67 -22.75
CA SER A 48 22.86 -4.49 -24.19
C SER A 48 22.49 -3.08 -24.63
N HIS A 49 23.07 -2.60 -25.74
CA HIS A 49 22.66 -1.34 -26.39
C HIS A 49 21.19 -1.37 -26.84
N GLY A 50 20.69 -2.52 -27.28
CA GLY A 50 19.29 -2.68 -27.64
C GLY A 50 18.39 -2.64 -26.40
N THR A 51 17.41 -1.75 -26.42
CA THR A 51 16.30 -1.66 -25.47
C THR A 51 15.02 -2.18 -26.13
N ARG A 52 14.17 -2.86 -25.35
CA ARG A 52 12.80 -3.17 -25.77
C ARG A 52 11.91 -1.94 -25.65
N ASP A 53 12.17 -1.16 -24.62
CA ASP A 53 11.42 0.03 -24.31
C ASP A 53 12.25 1.00 -23.47
N GLU A 54 11.86 2.28 -23.51
CA GLU A 54 12.50 3.39 -22.83
C GLU A 54 11.48 4.49 -22.53
N TYR A 55 11.49 5.01 -21.30
CA TYR A 55 10.58 6.06 -20.85
C TYR A 55 11.15 6.87 -19.69
N GLU A 56 10.72 8.12 -19.56
CA GLU A 56 11.13 8.99 -18.45
C GLU A 56 10.10 8.89 -17.32
N VAL A 57 10.58 8.92 -16.08
CA VAL A 57 9.74 9.04 -14.89
C VAL A 57 10.27 10.21 -14.06
N PRO A 58 9.46 11.25 -13.81
CA PRO A 58 9.84 12.30 -12.88
C PRO A 58 9.86 11.70 -11.47
N LEU A 59 10.93 11.96 -10.73
CA LEU A 59 11.10 11.52 -9.34
C LEU A 59 11.58 12.71 -8.53
N ASP A 60 11.20 12.77 -7.25
CA ASP A 60 11.50 13.91 -6.39
C ASP A 60 13.01 14.17 -6.21
N GLU A 61 13.82 13.12 -6.32
CA GLU A 61 15.25 13.19 -6.03
C GLU A 61 16.13 13.26 -7.29
N PHE A 62 15.88 12.37 -8.27
CA PHE A 62 16.66 12.27 -9.50
C PHE A 62 15.75 11.85 -10.64
N ASP A 63 15.55 12.73 -11.63
CA ASP A 63 14.92 12.34 -12.90
C ASP A 63 15.69 11.17 -13.52
N LYS A 64 14.95 10.10 -13.87
CA LYS A 64 15.54 8.87 -14.41
C LYS A 64 14.87 8.48 -15.72
N THR A 65 15.69 8.10 -16.66
CA THR A 65 15.26 7.29 -17.81
C THR A 65 15.21 5.83 -17.38
N ILE A 66 14.05 5.21 -17.54
CA ILE A 66 13.83 3.79 -17.30
C ILE A 66 13.99 3.04 -18.61
N VAL A 67 14.78 1.96 -18.58
CA VAL A 67 15.00 1.09 -19.74
C VAL A 67 14.56 -0.33 -19.46
N GLN A 68 14.01 -0.97 -20.49
CA GLN A 68 13.82 -2.41 -20.53
C GLN A 68 14.92 -3.05 -21.38
N PRO A 69 16.02 -3.54 -20.78
CA PRO A 69 17.13 -4.10 -21.55
C PRO A 69 16.78 -5.43 -22.21
N MET A 70 17.32 -5.69 -23.40
CA MET A 70 17.22 -7.01 -24.04
C MET A 70 18.06 -8.06 -23.30
N VAL A 71 19.25 -7.67 -22.82
CA VAL A 71 20.18 -8.52 -22.06
C VAL A 71 20.81 -7.70 -20.95
N LEU A 72 20.96 -8.30 -19.77
CA LEU A 72 21.76 -7.78 -18.65
C LEU A 72 23.12 -8.51 -18.62
N ASN A 73 24.19 -7.76 -18.46
CA ASN A 73 25.56 -8.24 -18.36
C ASN A 73 26.02 -8.20 -16.91
N PHE A 74 26.44 -9.34 -16.36
CA PHE A 74 26.97 -9.43 -15.01
C PHE A 74 28.48 -9.28 -15.00
N SER A 75 29.00 -8.55 -14.03
CA SER A 75 30.42 -8.43 -13.76
C SER A 75 30.88 -9.61 -12.91
N GLN A 76 31.98 -10.23 -13.31
CA GLN A 76 32.57 -11.38 -12.62
C GLN A 76 33.94 -11.02 -12.04
N PHE A 77 34.18 -11.44 -10.79
CA PHE A 77 35.41 -11.19 -10.05
C PHE A 77 36.00 -12.52 -9.56
N GLU A 78 37.01 -13.00 -10.30
CA GLU A 78 37.75 -14.22 -9.99
C GLU A 78 38.90 -13.98 -9.01
N SER A 79 39.25 -15.01 -8.26
CA SER A 79 40.43 -14.98 -7.37
C SER A 79 41.71 -14.74 -8.16
N GLY A 80 42.51 -13.77 -7.74
CA GLY A 80 43.75 -13.36 -8.42
C GLY A 80 43.55 -12.47 -9.65
N SER A 81 42.31 -12.10 -9.99
CA SER A 81 42.03 -11.10 -11.02
C SER A 81 42.28 -9.68 -10.52
N GLU A 82 42.87 -8.82 -11.36
CA GLU A 82 42.99 -7.38 -11.10
C GLU A 82 41.70 -6.61 -11.43
N SER A 83 40.65 -7.30 -11.89
CA SER A 83 39.35 -6.70 -12.18
C SER A 83 38.75 -6.08 -10.94
N LYS A 84 38.45 -4.78 -11.02
CA LYS A 84 37.77 -4.04 -9.96
C LYS A 84 36.90 -2.95 -10.55
N VAL A 85 35.82 -2.64 -9.86
CA VAL A 85 34.94 -1.50 -10.14
C VAL A 85 34.84 -0.65 -8.88
N ILE A 86 35.14 0.64 -9.00
CA ILE A 86 35.07 1.59 -7.89
C ILE A 86 34.05 2.66 -8.24
N TYR A 87 33.08 2.87 -7.35
CA TYR A 87 32.15 3.98 -7.33
C TYR A 87 32.60 4.99 -6.28
N GLU A 88 32.81 6.24 -6.67
CA GLU A 88 33.21 7.31 -5.77
C GLU A 88 32.67 8.67 -6.22
N LYS A 89 32.57 9.61 -5.29
CA LYS A 89 32.11 10.97 -5.58
C LYS A 89 33.26 11.82 -6.11
N ASP A 90 33.00 12.65 -7.12
CA ASP A 90 33.99 13.56 -7.71
C ASP A 90 34.68 14.49 -6.72
N SER A 91 33.91 15.02 -5.78
CA SER A 91 34.39 15.92 -4.74
C SER A 91 33.57 15.68 -3.50
N LEU A 92 34.27 15.51 -2.37
CA LEU A 92 33.69 15.43 -1.04
C LEU A 92 33.76 16.77 -0.29
N ASP A 93 34.13 17.86 -0.98
CA ASP A 93 34.35 19.17 -0.39
C ASP A 93 33.05 19.96 -0.13
N SER A 94 31.94 19.57 -0.78
CA SER A 94 30.63 20.17 -0.54
C SER A 94 29.91 19.50 0.63
N ARG A 95 29.16 20.26 1.44
CA ARG A 95 28.33 19.66 2.51
C ARG A 95 27.31 18.66 1.96
N ASN A 96 26.79 18.91 0.77
CA ASN A 96 25.85 18.04 0.08
C ASN A 96 26.51 16.74 -0.43
N ALA A 97 27.85 16.68 -0.45
CA ALA A 97 28.56 15.46 -0.84
C ALA A 97 28.25 14.27 0.07
N TRP A 98 27.88 14.56 1.32
CA TRP A 98 27.64 13.58 2.38
C TRP A 98 26.14 13.32 2.64
N GLN A 99 25.26 13.96 1.86
CA GLN A 99 23.80 13.86 2.02
C GLN A 99 23.28 12.45 1.72
N TYR A 100 23.87 11.76 0.75
CA TYR A 100 23.47 10.40 0.33
C TYR A 100 24.64 9.43 0.52
N PRO A 101 24.70 8.66 1.63
CA PRO A 101 25.63 7.53 1.75
C PRO A 101 25.12 6.33 0.93
N PRO A 102 26.01 5.54 0.29
CA PRO A 102 27.47 5.56 0.40
C PRO A 102 28.16 6.63 -0.47
N VAL A 103 29.38 7.03 -0.08
CA VAL A 103 30.25 7.90 -0.89
C VAL A 103 31.40 7.13 -1.57
N HIS A 104 31.58 5.86 -1.19
CA HIS A 104 32.58 4.97 -1.78
C HIS A 104 32.10 3.51 -1.77
N MET A 105 32.26 2.83 -2.90
CA MET A 105 31.99 1.40 -3.04
C MET A 105 33.01 0.78 -3.98
N GLU A 106 33.63 -0.32 -3.59
CA GLU A 106 34.57 -1.07 -4.42
C GLU A 106 34.09 -2.51 -4.54
N TYR A 107 34.05 -3.00 -5.78
CA TYR A 107 33.74 -4.38 -6.13
C TYR A 107 34.94 -5.01 -6.82
N SER A 108 35.60 -5.90 -6.11
CA SER A 108 36.70 -6.76 -6.55
C SER A 108 36.62 -8.07 -5.78
N HIS A 109 37.38 -9.08 -6.18
CA HIS A 109 37.44 -10.32 -5.41
C HIS A 109 37.85 -10.04 -3.95
N ASP A 110 38.81 -9.15 -3.74
CA ASP A 110 39.33 -8.81 -2.41
C ASP A 110 38.32 -8.02 -1.58
N SER A 111 37.64 -7.02 -2.17
CA SER A 111 36.65 -6.24 -1.43
C SER A 111 35.38 -7.03 -1.09
N LEU A 112 35.09 -8.12 -1.81
CA LEU A 112 33.93 -8.99 -1.57
C LEU A 112 34.23 -10.12 -0.58
N SER A 113 35.45 -10.67 -0.63
CA SER A 113 35.89 -11.73 0.28
C SER A 113 36.33 -11.20 1.65
N HIS A 114 36.98 -10.02 1.67
CA HIS A 114 37.51 -9.36 2.86
C HIS A 114 37.08 -7.88 2.85
N THR A 115 35.78 -7.68 2.97
CA THR A 115 35.09 -6.40 2.94
C THR A 115 35.45 -5.53 4.13
N ASN A 116 36.24 -4.49 3.87
CA ASN A 116 36.38 -3.35 4.77
C ASN A 116 35.21 -2.39 4.56
N HIS A 117 34.61 -1.91 5.64
CA HIS A 117 33.36 -1.13 5.61
C HIS A 117 33.31 -0.07 6.70
N CYS A 118 32.40 0.89 6.55
CA CYS A 118 32.12 1.93 7.54
C CYS A 118 30.81 1.62 8.26
N ARG A 119 30.80 1.65 9.61
CA ARG A 119 29.61 1.48 10.44
C ARG A 119 28.49 2.49 10.13
N LYS A 120 28.82 3.64 9.55
CA LYS A 120 27.87 4.68 9.14
C LYS A 120 27.47 4.59 7.65
N ALA A 121 27.71 3.47 6.99
CA ALA A 121 27.40 3.22 5.57
C ALA A 121 28.06 4.13 4.52
N PHE A 122 28.89 5.12 4.91
CA PHE A 122 29.64 5.95 3.94
C PHE A 122 30.58 5.16 3.03
N VAL A 123 31.04 3.98 3.48
CA VAL A 123 31.85 3.04 2.71
C VAL A 123 31.21 1.66 2.85
N VAL A 124 30.64 1.14 1.77
CA VAL A 124 29.95 -0.17 1.77
C VAL A 124 30.95 -1.31 1.61
N ALA A 125 31.88 -1.20 0.66
CA ALA A 125 32.91 -2.22 0.44
C ALA A 125 34.22 -1.58 -0.01
N SER A 126 35.35 -2.06 0.51
CA SER A 126 36.69 -1.69 0.06
C SER A 126 37.73 -2.76 0.38
N SER A 127 38.74 -2.89 -0.48
CA SER A 127 39.95 -3.68 -0.22
C SER A 127 40.99 -2.90 0.59
N LYS A 128 40.82 -1.58 0.76
CA LYS A 128 41.79 -0.71 1.43
C LYS A 128 41.72 -0.88 2.95
N HIS A 129 42.85 -1.20 3.56
CA HIS A 129 42.99 -1.26 5.03
C HIS A 129 42.73 0.11 5.70
N LYS A 130 42.99 1.24 5.04
CA LYS A 130 42.62 2.56 5.58
C LYS A 130 41.38 3.08 4.89
N CYS A 131 40.43 3.63 5.66
CA CYS A 131 39.20 4.21 5.14
C CYS A 131 39.49 5.16 3.96
N PRO A 132 38.88 4.93 2.78
CA PRO A 132 39.19 5.67 1.55
C PRO A 132 38.84 7.15 1.67
N VAL A 133 37.80 7.49 2.42
CA VAL A 133 37.27 8.86 2.54
C VAL A 133 37.67 9.58 3.83
N ARG A 134 38.63 9.03 4.59
CA ARG A 134 39.04 9.51 5.92
C ARG A 134 39.48 10.98 5.97
N HIS A 135 40.10 11.51 4.91
CA HIS A 135 40.64 12.87 4.93
C HIS A 135 39.59 13.95 4.74
N GLN A 136 38.39 13.57 4.29
CA GLN A 136 37.30 14.48 3.94
C GLN A 136 36.03 14.20 4.76
N CYS A 137 36.02 13.13 5.57
CA CYS A 137 34.86 12.72 6.36
C CYS A 137 34.50 13.72 7.47
N PRO A 138 33.28 14.32 7.45
CA PRO A 138 32.87 15.31 8.45
C PRO A 138 32.66 14.70 9.84
N HIS A 139 32.53 13.36 9.93
CA HIS A 139 32.32 12.64 11.18
C HIS A 139 33.62 12.16 11.83
N GLN A 140 34.79 12.43 11.22
CA GLN A 140 36.06 12.04 11.79
C GLN A 140 36.55 13.10 12.81
N LYS A 141 36.66 12.70 14.08
CA LYS A 141 37.18 13.57 15.15
C LYS A 141 38.63 14.01 14.96
N ASN A 142 39.40 13.37 14.06
CA ASN A 142 40.79 13.72 13.77
C ASN A 142 41.24 13.27 12.35
N PRO A 143 41.05 14.09 11.29
CA PRO A 143 41.26 13.69 9.88
C PRO A 143 42.72 13.35 9.50
N GLN A 144 43.67 13.77 10.34
CA GLN A 144 45.11 13.64 10.12
C GLN A 144 45.76 12.54 10.97
N SER A 145 45.04 11.89 11.89
CA SER A 145 45.65 10.85 12.74
C SER A 145 45.90 9.55 11.98
N GLU A 146 47.09 8.98 12.11
CA GLU A 146 47.45 7.70 11.49
C GLU A 146 46.68 6.49 12.07
N GLY A 147 46.05 6.66 13.23
CA GLY A 147 45.40 5.62 14.04
C GLY A 147 44.07 5.06 13.54
N GLY A 148 43.74 5.23 12.25
CA GLY A 148 42.52 4.67 11.66
C GLY A 148 41.23 5.41 12.05
N CYS A 149 40.14 5.14 11.33
CA CYS A 149 38.82 5.68 11.63
C CYS A 149 38.09 4.73 12.58
N SER A 150 37.55 5.23 13.70
CA SER A 150 36.84 4.40 14.70
C SER A 150 35.62 3.68 14.14
N GLU A 151 35.03 4.24 13.08
CA GLU A 151 33.85 3.69 12.40
C GLU A 151 34.21 2.73 11.26
N TYR A 152 35.48 2.61 10.90
CA TYR A 152 35.93 1.72 9.83
C TYR A 152 36.33 0.37 10.42
N ARG A 153 35.83 -0.71 9.81
CA ARG A 153 36.02 -2.10 10.25
C ARG A 153 36.60 -2.93 9.12
N HIS A 154 37.26 -4.02 9.50
CA HIS A 154 38.03 -4.88 8.61
C HIS A 154 37.45 -6.29 8.54
N ASP A 155 37.77 -6.98 7.45
CA ASP A 155 37.62 -8.44 7.27
C ASP A 155 36.20 -9.01 7.49
N GLY A 156 35.16 -8.25 7.11
CA GLY A 156 33.81 -8.83 6.96
C GLY A 156 33.66 -9.53 5.60
N ARG A 157 32.75 -10.48 5.45
CA ARG A 157 32.35 -10.96 4.11
C ARG A 157 31.15 -10.16 3.63
N TYR A 158 31.13 -9.73 2.36
CA TYR A 158 30.06 -8.88 1.82
C TYR A 158 28.66 -9.47 2.04
N ASP A 159 28.49 -10.77 1.79
CA ASP A 159 27.23 -11.51 1.97
C ASP A 159 26.79 -11.68 3.42
N ARG A 160 27.70 -11.49 4.39
CA ARG A 160 27.40 -11.46 5.83
C ARG A 160 27.19 -10.06 6.38
N LEU A 161 27.63 -9.04 5.63
CA LEU A 161 27.46 -7.65 6.04
C LEU A 161 26.14 -7.09 5.53
N TYR A 162 25.77 -7.42 4.29
CA TYR A 162 24.64 -6.80 3.61
C TYR A 162 23.69 -7.82 3.02
N LYS A 163 22.40 -7.58 3.20
CA LYS A 163 21.35 -8.16 2.37
C LYS A 163 20.82 -7.07 1.45
N VAL A 164 21.05 -7.24 0.15
CA VAL A 164 20.77 -6.20 -0.87
C VAL A 164 19.39 -6.43 -1.47
N TYR A 165 18.59 -5.36 -1.54
CA TYR A 165 17.22 -5.40 -2.07
C TYR A 165 16.95 -4.20 -2.98
N PRO A 166 16.15 -4.36 -4.04
CA PRO A 166 15.66 -3.24 -4.82
C PRO A 166 14.39 -2.67 -4.19
N THR A 167 14.27 -1.36 -4.19
CA THR A 167 13.00 -0.65 -4.07
C THR A 167 12.39 -0.61 -5.47
N VAL A 168 11.37 -1.44 -5.71
CA VAL A 168 10.63 -1.46 -6.97
C VAL A 168 9.42 -0.54 -6.83
N LEU A 169 9.38 0.52 -7.63
CA LEU A 169 8.20 1.36 -7.76
C LEU A 169 7.29 0.78 -8.82
N GLN A 170 6.00 0.78 -8.52
CA GLN A 170 4.92 0.32 -9.38
C GLN A 170 3.97 1.49 -9.58
N HIS A 171 3.53 1.69 -10.82
CA HIS A 171 2.68 2.81 -11.19
C HIS A 171 1.67 2.35 -12.23
N TYR A 172 0.41 2.67 -12.00
CA TYR A 172 -0.61 2.57 -13.03
C TYR A 172 -0.95 3.99 -13.46
N ALA A 173 -0.69 4.30 -14.74
CA ALA A 173 -1.08 5.56 -15.34
C ALA A 173 -2.43 5.37 -16.04
N ASP A 174 -3.34 6.30 -15.77
CA ASP A 174 -4.57 6.44 -16.55
C ASP A 174 -4.22 6.59 -18.02
N SER A 175 -5.02 5.96 -18.87
CA SER A 175 -4.77 6.00 -20.31
C SER A 175 -4.85 7.45 -20.80
N SER A 176 -3.99 7.83 -21.74
CA SER A 176 -4.12 9.11 -22.45
C SER A 176 -5.34 9.16 -23.40
N GLY A 177 -6.33 8.28 -23.23
CA GLY A 177 -7.35 7.93 -24.22
C GLY A 177 -8.77 7.73 -23.69
N GLY A 178 -9.07 8.12 -22.45
CA GLY A 178 -10.44 8.11 -21.88
C GLY A 178 -10.47 7.68 -20.41
N GLU A 179 -11.49 8.14 -19.69
CA GLU A 179 -11.84 7.63 -18.36
C GLU A 179 -12.31 6.16 -18.44
N PRO A 180 -12.19 5.38 -17.36
CA PRO A 180 -12.73 4.01 -17.31
C PRO A 180 -14.25 4.00 -17.55
N GLU A 181 -14.74 3.03 -18.33
CA GLU A 181 -16.18 2.82 -18.51
C GLU A 181 -16.80 2.41 -17.17
N ARG A 182 -17.76 3.17 -16.65
CA ARG A 182 -18.47 2.80 -15.41
C ARG A 182 -19.41 1.64 -15.68
N ILE A 183 -19.20 0.54 -14.95
CA ILE A 183 -19.95 -0.72 -15.08
C ILE A 183 -20.82 -1.03 -13.86
N GLY A 184 -20.71 -0.23 -12.78
CA GLY A 184 -21.55 -0.37 -11.58
C GLY A 184 -21.09 0.54 -10.45
N ALA A 185 -21.81 0.51 -9.34
CA ALA A 185 -21.44 1.23 -8.13
C ALA A 185 -21.99 0.53 -6.88
N VAL A 186 -21.35 0.77 -5.74
CA VAL A 186 -21.78 0.24 -4.43
C VAL A 186 -21.97 1.41 -3.47
N ARG A 187 -23.01 1.32 -2.64
CA ARG A 187 -23.39 2.35 -1.66
C ARG A 187 -22.86 2.04 -0.27
N TYR A 188 -22.78 3.07 0.56
CA TYR A 188 -22.75 2.97 2.01
C TYR A 188 -23.89 3.83 2.56
N HIS A 189 -24.85 3.19 3.24
CA HIS A 189 -26.14 3.79 3.57
C HIS A 189 -26.78 4.47 2.34
N ASP A 190 -27.11 5.75 2.44
CA ASP A 190 -27.77 6.55 1.41
C ASP A 190 -26.79 7.27 0.47
N ARG A 191 -25.48 6.98 0.52
CA ARG A 191 -24.44 7.64 -0.28
C ARG A 191 -23.65 6.64 -1.12
N PRO A 192 -23.11 7.05 -2.27
CA PRO A 192 -22.23 6.20 -3.08
C PRO A 192 -20.88 6.02 -2.36
N LEU A 193 -20.45 4.77 -2.17
CA LEU A 193 -19.15 4.45 -1.56
C LEU A 193 -18.06 4.41 -2.63
N PHE A 194 -18.25 3.59 -3.67
CA PHE A 194 -17.31 3.53 -4.80
C PHE A 194 -18.03 3.19 -6.11
N SER A 195 -17.43 3.64 -7.21
CA SER A 195 -17.80 3.20 -8.58
C SER A 195 -16.88 2.07 -9.05
N LEU A 196 -17.41 1.19 -9.88
CA LEU A 196 -16.68 0.15 -10.59
C LEU A 196 -16.45 0.60 -12.03
N GLY A 197 -15.19 0.77 -12.41
CA GLY A 197 -14.79 1.17 -13.76
C GLY A 197 -14.00 0.07 -14.48
N LEU A 198 -14.21 -0.10 -15.78
CA LEU A 198 -13.42 -0.96 -16.65
C LEU A 198 -12.58 -0.09 -17.60
N ALA A 199 -11.26 -0.15 -17.45
CA ALA A 199 -10.33 0.45 -18.39
C ALA A 199 -9.79 -0.61 -19.36
N ASP A 200 -9.80 -0.31 -20.67
CA ASP A 200 -9.27 -1.20 -21.70
C ASP A 200 -7.86 -0.78 -22.21
N LYS A 201 -7.38 0.39 -21.77
CA LYS A 201 -6.17 1.06 -22.31
C LYS A 201 -5.19 1.57 -21.26
N GLY A 202 -5.16 0.98 -20.06
CA GLY A 202 -4.22 1.35 -19.00
C GLY A 202 -2.75 1.25 -19.39
N GLU A 203 -1.88 2.00 -18.71
CA GLU A 203 -0.43 1.83 -18.79
C GLU A 203 0.14 1.48 -17.40
N PHE A 204 0.63 0.26 -17.24
CA PHE A 204 1.32 -0.16 -16.03
C PHE A 204 2.84 -0.04 -16.20
N ARG A 205 3.53 0.52 -15.21
CA ARG A 205 4.98 0.72 -15.18
C ARG A 205 5.54 0.11 -13.89
N ALA A 206 6.66 -0.60 -14.00
CA ALA A 206 7.40 -1.07 -12.83
C ALA A 206 8.91 -0.93 -13.05
N PHE A 207 9.63 -0.39 -12.07
CA PHE A 207 11.06 -0.15 -12.19
C PHE A 207 11.79 -0.12 -10.85
N ILE A 208 13.09 -0.41 -10.88
CA ILE A 208 13.97 -0.27 -9.71
C ILE A 208 14.37 1.19 -9.59
N ASP A 209 13.96 1.82 -8.50
CA ASP A 209 14.28 3.20 -8.20
C ASP A 209 15.57 3.32 -7.37
N GLU A 210 15.58 2.62 -6.24
CA GLU A 210 16.63 2.61 -5.23
C GLU A 210 17.10 1.17 -4.98
N VAL A 211 18.35 1.00 -4.56
CA VAL A 211 18.89 -0.26 -4.06
C VAL A 211 19.41 -0.07 -2.65
N SER A 212 18.84 -0.80 -1.70
CA SER A 212 19.17 -0.71 -0.28
C SER A 212 20.15 -1.81 0.14
N PHE A 213 21.17 -1.42 0.90
CA PHE A 213 22.16 -2.28 1.53
C PHE A 213 21.79 -2.47 3.00
N ASN A 214 20.92 -3.44 3.27
CA ASN A 214 20.46 -3.67 4.63
C ASN A 214 21.57 -4.36 5.43
N SER A 215 22.06 -3.67 6.46
CA SER A 215 23.07 -4.17 7.37
C SER A 215 22.54 -5.36 8.17
N GLN A 216 23.19 -6.52 8.07
CA GLN A 216 22.88 -7.66 8.93
C GLN A 216 23.38 -7.45 10.38
N PRO A 217 24.56 -6.85 10.61
CA PRO A 217 24.99 -6.48 11.96
C PRO A 217 24.22 -5.27 12.51
N SER A 218 23.70 -5.39 13.73
CA SER A 218 22.92 -4.35 14.42
C SER A 218 23.68 -3.05 14.72
N TYR A 219 25.01 -3.11 14.75
CA TYR A 219 25.88 -1.98 15.08
C TYR A 219 26.22 -1.09 13.88
N MET A 220 25.75 -1.46 12.68
CA MET A 220 26.02 -0.81 11.41
C MET A 220 24.73 -0.20 10.85
N TRP A 221 24.85 0.95 10.21
CA TRP A 221 23.75 1.59 9.50
C TRP A 221 23.59 0.99 8.10
N SER A 222 22.36 0.97 7.62
CA SER A 222 22.07 0.64 6.22
C SER A 222 22.29 1.87 5.34
N GLY A 223 22.63 1.65 4.07
CA GLY A 223 22.79 2.72 3.08
C GLY A 223 22.00 2.39 1.82
N SER A 224 21.88 3.33 0.90
CA SER A 224 21.17 3.11 -0.35
C SER A 224 21.70 3.91 -1.51
N VAL A 225 21.49 3.40 -2.71
CA VAL A 225 21.95 4.03 -3.96
C VAL A 225 20.81 4.19 -4.93
N PHE A 226 20.83 5.31 -5.65
CA PHE A 226 19.87 5.62 -6.71
C PHE A 226 20.54 5.36 -8.06
N LEU A 227 19.87 4.57 -8.90
CA LEU A 227 20.39 4.25 -10.23
C LEU A 227 20.30 5.47 -11.14
N GLN A 228 21.34 5.75 -11.93
CA GLN A 228 21.29 6.85 -12.90
C GLN A 228 20.31 6.55 -14.04
N GLU A 229 20.28 5.29 -14.48
CA GLU A 229 19.33 4.77 -15.44
C GLU A 229 18.59 3.60 -14.76
N GLY A 230 17.27 3.71 -14.66
CA GLY A 230 16.46 2.70 -13.97
C GLY A 230 16.25 1.46 -14.84
N ILE A 231 16.22 0.29 -14.20
CA ILE A 231 15.87 -0.97 -14.87
C ILE A 231 14.39 -1.23 -14.60
N GLY A 232 13.59 -1.32 -15.66
CA GLY A 232 12.15 -1.46 -15.54
C GLY A 232 11.47 -1.90 -16.83
N PHE A 233 10.15 -1.84 -16.83
CA PHE A 233 9.31 -2.09 -18.00
C PHE A 233 7.99 -1.33 -17.88
N ARG A 234 7.40 -1.02 -19.03
CA ARG A 234 6.00 -0.59 -19.11
C ARG A 234 5.18 -1.56 -19.95
N MET A 235 3.94 -1.76 -19.56
CA MET A 235 2.93 -2.49 -20.30
C MET A 235 1.83 -1.49 -20.67
N ARG A 236 1.57 -1.37 -21.98
CA ARG A 236 0.52 -0.53 -22.53
C ARG A 236 -0.70 -1.36 -22.86
N GLN A 237 -1.86 -0.71 -22.94
CA GLN A 237 -3.13 -1.36 -23.30
C GLN A 237 -3.45 -2.49 -22.32
N VAL A 238 -3.25 -2.21 -21.05
CA VAL A 238 -3.57 -3.13 -19.97
C VAL A 238 -5.03 -2.94 -19.60
N SER A 239 -5.77 -4.05 -19.53
CA SER A 239 -7.12 -4.01 -18.99
C SER A 239 -7.06 -3.90 -17.47
N ALA A 240 -7.90 -3.03 -16.89
CA ALA A 240 -7.98 -2.85 -15.45
C ALA A 240 -9.42 -2.66 -14.97
N LEU A 241 -9.68 -3.14 -13.77
CA LEU A 241 -10.87 -2.90 -12.97
C LEU A 241 -10.50 -1.89 -11.90
N GLU A 242 -11.21 -0.78 -11.87
CA GLU A 242 -11.02 0.33 -10.95
C GLU A 242 -12.17 0.39 -9.95
N LEU A 243 -11.85 0.54 -8.67
CA LEU A 243 -12.77 0.91 -7.60
C LEU A 243 -12.40 2.34 -7.19
N ASP A 244 -13.17 3.32 -7.64
CA ASP A 244 -12.96 4.75 -7.32
C ASP A 244 -13.87 5.15 -6.16
N PHE A 245 -13.27 5.44 -5.00
CA PHE A 245 -13.97 5.68 -3.73
C PHE A 245 -14.29 7.17 -3.54
N GLN A 246 -15.44 7.45 -2.92
CA GLN A 246 -15.71 8.77 -2.33
C GLN A 246 -15.02 8.87 -0.98
N GLU A 247 -14.10 9.82 -0.83
CA GLU A 247 -13.22 9.94 0.35
C GLU A 247 -14.02 10.07 1.64
N GLU A 248 -14.95 11.03 1.72
CA GLU A 248 -15.76 11.24 2.93
C GLU A 248 -16.60 10.00 3.32
N VAL A 249 -17.10 9.26 2.32
CA VAL A 249 -17.92 8.06 2.56
C VAL A 249 -17.05 6.86 2.96
N LEU A 250 -15.83 6.77 2.42
CA LEU A 250 -14.83 5.80 2.85
C LEU A 250 -14.41 6.06 4.30
N THR A 251 -14.20 7.32 4.67
CA THR A 251 -13.90 7.73 6.04
C THR A 251 -15.01 7.26 6.99
N ASP A 252 -16.27 7.55 6.69
CA ASP A 252 -17.40 7.16 7.52
C ASP A 252 -17.49 5.63 7.68
N LEU A 253 -17.32 4.87 6.58
CA LEU A 253 -17.26 3.41 6.63
C LEU A 253 -16.13 2.92 7.55
N VAL A 254 -14.93 3.51 7.44
CA VAL A 254 -13.77 3.10 8.24
C VAL A 254 -14.01 3.37 9.72
N LEU A 255 -14.52 4.55 10.07
CA LEU A 255 -14.81 4.92 11.46
C LEU A 255 -15.91 4.03 12.05
N ASP A 256 -17.01 3.80 11.33
CA ASP A 256 -18.09 2.92 11.81
C ASP A 256 -17.60 1.48 12.01
N VAL A 257 -16.73 0.97 11.13
CA VAL A 257 -16.12 -0.35 11.29
C VAL A 257 -15.18 -0.40 12.49
N ILE A 258 -14.41 0.66 12.76
CA ILE A 258 -13.55 0.76 13.96
C ILE A 258 -14.41 0.75 15.22
N ASP A 259 -15.44 1.58 15.27
CA ASP A 259 -16.35 1.73 16.41
C ASP A 259 -17.19 0.48 16.68
N SER A 260 -17.42 -0.34 15.65
CA SER A 260 -18.12 -1.62 15.79
C SER A 260 -17.36 -2.62 16.68
N SER A 261 -16.04 -2.44 16.90
CA SER A 261 -15.23 -3.41 17.62
C SER A 261 -13.97 -2.81 18.27
N THR A 262 -13.93 -2.82 19.61
CA THR A 262 -12.72 -2.51 20.40
C THR A 262 -11.49 -3.30 19.96
N ARG A 263 -11.70 -4.51 19.43
CA ARG A 263 -10.61 -5.32 18.87
C ARG A 263 -10.00 -4.67 17.63
N ILE A 264 -10.83 -4.18 16.70
CA ILE A 264 -10.37 -3.52 15.47
C ILE A 264 -9.61 -2.25 15.84
N GLU A 265 -10.21 -1.43 16.71
CA GLU A 265 -9.61 -0.23 17.28
C GLU A 265 -8.21 -0.50 17.88
N GLU A 266 -8.09 -1.46 18.80
CA GLU A 266 -6.80 -1.79 19.42
C GLU A 266 -5.77 -2.33 18.41
N TRP A 267 -6.19 -3.14 17.43
CA TRP A 267 -5.30 -3.67 16.40
C TRP A 267 -4.74 -2.57 15.49
N LEU A 268 -5.60 -1.66 15.05
CA LEU A 268 -5.21 -0.53 14.21
C LEU A 268 -4.38 0.47 15.01
N GLY A 269 -4.78 0.79 16.24
CA GLY A 269 -4.03 1.68 17.12
C GLY A 269 -2.62 1.16 17.39
N LEU A 270 -2.46 -0.16 17.62
CA LEU A 270 -1.16 -0.79 17.76
C LEU A 270 -0.31 -0.65 16.48
N LYS A 271 -0.89 -0.91 15.31
CA LYS A 271 -0.16 -0.82 14.03
C LYS A 271 0.27 0.59 13.70
N TYR A 272 -0.63 1.55 13.92
CA TYR A 272 -0.36 2.98 13.77
C TYR A 272 0.86 3.40 14.60
N LEU A 273 0.84 3.13 15.92
CA LEU A 273 1.95 3.48 16.84
C LEU A 273 3.29 2.82 16.45
N LEU A 274 3.22 1.60 15.93
CA LEU A 274 4.41 0.87 15.51
C LEU A 274 4.98 1.41 14.18
N TYR A 275 4.12 1.73 13.22
CA TYR A 275 4.52 1.94 11.83
C TYR A 275 4.57 3.41 11.39
N HIS A 276 3.68 4.26 11.89
CA HIS A 276 3.45 5.64 11.42
C HIS A 276 4.10 6.65 12.38
N GLU A 277 5.42 6.86 12.22
CA GLU A 277 6.26 7.69 13.11
C GLU A 277 6.29 9.19 12.75
N ASP A 278 5.34 9.99 13.26
CA ASP A 278 5.34 11.45 13.04
C ASP A 278 5.60 11.83 11.56
N LYS A 279 5.11 11.01 10.64
CA LYS A 279 5.27 11.17 9.19
C LYS A 279 3.92 11.57 8.62
N ASP A 280 3.91 12.56 7.75
CA ASP A 280 2.68 13.00 7.07
C ASP A 280 2.09 11.92 6.12
N GLN A 281 2.83 10.83 5.85
CA GLN A 281 2.41 9.77 4.92
C GLN A 281 2.78 8.36 5.40
N VAL A 282 1.98 7.38 4.96
CA VAL A 282 2.24 5.95 5.13
C VAL A 282 3.35 5.51 4.18
N ASP A 283 4.58 5.63 4.67
CA ASP A 283 5.82 5.34 3.94
C ASP A 283 6.08 3.84 3.78
N ARG A 284 6.65 3.44 2.65
CA ARG A 284 7.25 2.12 2.42
C ARG A 284 8.57 2.07 3.22
N LYS A 285 8.97 0.94 3.81
CA LYS A 285 10.25 0.73 4.53
C LYS A 285 10.23 0.93 6.07
N ASN A 286 9.11 1.25 6.71
CA ASN A 286 9.07 1.40 8.18
C ASN A 286 8.98 0.07 8.97
N GLY A 287 8.74 -1.07 8.30
CA GLY A 287 8.41 -2.32 8.97
C GLY A 287 9.53 -2.89 9.86
N PHE A 288 10.80 -2.64 9.53
CA PHE A 288 11.90 -3.06 10.43
C PHE A 288 11.85 -2.33 11.77
N ASN A 289 11.67 -1.01 11.74
CA ASN A 289 11.55 -0.21 12.96
C ASN A 289 10.28 -0.59 13.74
N ALA A 290 9.18 -0.83 13.03
CA ALA A 290 7.94 -1.30 13.63
C ALA A 290 8.13 -2.67 14.35
N PHE A 291 8.92 -3.60 13.79
CA PHE A 291 9.32 -4.83 14.48
C PHE A 291 10.21 -4.58 15.70
N ASP A 292 11.13 -3.61 15.65
CA ASP A 292 11.99 -3.26 16.78
C ASP A 292 11.20 -2.64 17.95
N LYS A 293 10.26 -1.74 17.67
CA LYS A 293 9.33 -1.20 18.67
C LYS A 293 8.45 -2.29 19.28
N MET A 294 7.93 -3.20 18.47
CA MET A 294 7.14 -4.31 18.96
C MET A 294 7.96 -5.22 19.88
N LYS A 295 9.23 -5.48 19.54
CA LYS A 295 10.16 -6.20 20.41
C LYS A 295 10.33 -5.46 21.74
N MET A 296 10.49 -4.13 21.71
CA MET A 296 10.54 -3.33 22.94
C MET A 296 9.27 -3.47 23.77
N GLY A 297 8.09 -3.45 23.16
CA GLY A 297 6.81 -3.70 23.83
C GLY A 297 6.75 -5.09 24.49
N ALA A 298 7.15 -6.14 23.76
CA ALA A 298 7.22 -7.50 24.31
C ALA A 298 8.23 -7.61 25.47
N ALA A 299 9.37 -6.94 25.37
CA ALA A 299 10.37 -6.89 26.44
C ALA A 299 9.88 -6.11 27.67
N ALA A 300 9.09 -5.04 27.49
CA ALA A 300 8.47 -4.31 28.58
C ALA A 300 7.47 -5.19 29.35
N GLY A 301 6.70 -6.02 28.64
CA GLY A 301 5.86 -7.05 29.24
C GLY A 301 6.63 -8.07 30.08
N LEU A 302 7.80 -8.52 29.61
CA LEU A 302 8.70 -9.37 30.41
C LEU A 302 9.17 -8.67 31.69
N LYS A 303 9.45 -7.36 31.62
CA LYS A 303 9.88 -6.52 32.75
C LYS A 303 8.72 -6.11 33.67
N GLY A 304 7.47 -6.47 33.34
CA GLY A 304 6.28 -6.17 34.13
C GLY A 304 5.77 -4.73 34.00
N ASP A 305 6.13 -4.03 32.92
CA ASP A 305 5.73 -2.64 32.63
C ASP A 305 5.14 -2.51 31.21
N PRO A 306 4.07 -3.24 30.88
CA PRO A 306 3.46 -3.18 29.55
C PRO A 306 2.72 -1.84 29.38
N ASN A 307 3.06 -1.07 28.36
CA ASN A 307 2.41 0.22 28.07
C ASN A 307 1.86 0.34 26.65
N LEU A 308 2.28 -0.53 25.72
CA LEU A 308 1.99 -0.39 24.30
C LEU A 308 0.52 -0.68 23.97
N GLY A 309 -0.11 -1.66 24.63
CA GLY A 309 -1.54 -1.93 24.42
C GLY A 309 -2.45 -0.86 25.02
N GLU A 310 -2.05 -0.24 26.14
CA GLU A 310 -2.77 0.92 26.68
C GLU A 310 -2.65 2.14 25.75
N GLN A 311 -1.49 2.37 25.14
CA GLN A 311 -1.31 3.41 24.13
C GLN A 311 -2.17 3.15 22.90
N ALA A 312 -2.24 1.90 22.43
CA ALA A 312 -3.07 1.52 21.29
C ALA A 312 -4.56 1.85 21.51
N ARG A 313 -5.08 1.63 22.72
CA ARG A 313 -6.46 1.99 23.14
C ARG A 313 -6.75 3.49 23.20
N ARG A 314 -5.72 4.33 23.16
CA ARG A 314 -5.85 5.80 23.27
C ARG A 314 -5.72 6.50 21.93
N VAL A 315 -5.56 5.76 20.85
CA VAL A 315 -5.54 6.31 19.50
C VAL A 315 -6.99 6.68 19.14
N ASP A 316 -7.24 7.97 18.97
CA ASP A 316 -8.54 8.51 18.59
C ASP A 316 -8.57 8.72 17.08
N PHE A 317 -9.27 7.84 16.36
CA PHE A 317 -9.34 7.89 14.89
C PHE A 317 -10.27 8.97 14.36
N GLU A 318 -11.17 9.51 15.18
CA GLU A 318 -12.09 10.58 14.76
C GLU A 318 -11.35 11.94 14.75
N GLU A 319 -10.59 12.20 15.81
CA GLU A 319 -9.89 13.48 16.00
C GLU A 319 -8.46 13.49 15.41
N ASN A 320 -7.82 12.32 15.21
CA ASN A 320 -6.48 12.22 14.65
C ASN A 320 -6.52 11.83 13.16
N GLU A 321 -6.38 12.85 12.30
CA GLU A 321 -6.32 12.72 10.83
C GLU A 321 -5.27 11.70 10.37
N ASP A 322 -4.04 11.74 10.89
CA ASP A 322 -2.98 10.80 10.51
C ASP A 322 -3.35 9.32 10.83
N ALA A 323 -4.06 9.10 11.94
CA ALA A 323 -4.49 7.75 12.33
C ALA A 323 -5.64 7.26 11.44
N ARG A 324 -6.57 8.16 11.09
CA ARG A 324 -7.69 7.89 10.18
C ARG A 324 -7.19 7.54 8.78
N ASP A 325 -6.31 8.38 8.24
CA ASP A 325 -5.67 8.18 6.94
C ASP A 325 -4.86 6.87 6.90
N PHE A 326 -4.16 6.54 7.99
CA PHE A 326 -3.48 5.25 8.13
C PHE A 326 -4.45 4.07 8.08
N ALA A 327 -5.63 4.19 8.70
CA ALA A 327 -6.66 3.15 8.67
C ALA A 327 -7.26 2.98 7.26
N GLU A 328 -7.51 4.07 6.53
CA GLU A 328 -7.97 4.06 5.14
C GLU A 328 -6.96 3.42 4.20
N VAL A 329 -5.68 3.82 4.26
CA VAL A 329 -4.59 3.18 3.51
C VAL A 329 -4.49 1.69 3.82
N THR A 330 -4.61 1.32 5.10
CA THR A 330 -4.58 -0.08 5.55
C THR A 330 -5.77 -0.87 4.99
N LEU A 331 -6.97 -0.27 4.94
CA LEU A 331 -8.15 -0.88 4.35
C LEU A 331 -7.96 -1.08 2.84
N LEU A 332 -7.61 -0.03 2.10
CA LEU A 332 -7.44 -0.08 0.64
C LEU A 332 -6.38 -1.12 0.23
N HIS A 333 -5.26 -1.14 0.94
CA HIS A 333 -4.21 -2.13 0.71
C HIS A 333 -4.71 -3.55 0.98
N THR A 334 -5.46 -3.77 2.07
CA THR A 334 -6.06 -5.06 2.39
C THR A 334 -7.06 -5.50 1.32
N LEU A 335 -7.99 -4.62 0.93
CA LEU A 335 -9.01 -4.90 -0.07
C LEU A 335 -8.38 -5.23 -1.43
N SER A 336 -7.32 -4.51 -1.82
CA SER A 336 -6.63 -4.76 -3.08
C SER A 336 -6.11 -6.20 -3.20
N HIS A 337 -5.53 -6.71 -2.10
CA HIS A 337 -5.08 -8.10 -2.06
C HIS A 337 -6.23 -9.10 -2.13
N LEU A 338 -7.25 -8.90 -1.29
CA LEU A 338 -8.39 -9.80 -1.20
C LEU A 338 -9.14 -9.87 -2.55
N LEU A 339 -9.35 -8.71 -3.19
CA LEU A 339 -10.01 -8.61 -4.49
C LEU A 339 -9.21 -9.32 -5.58
N ARG A 340 -7.90 -9.02 -5.70
CA ARG A 340 -7.02 -9.67 -6.67
C ARG A 340 -7.01 -11.18 -6.51
N ASP A 341 -6.78 -11.67 -5.29
CA ASP A 341 -6.69 -13.12 -5.03
C ASP A 341 -8.02 -13.83 -5.34
N ARG A 342 -9.16 -13.20 -5.07
CA ARG A 342 -10.46 -13.78 -5.40
C ARG A 342 -10.77 -13.78 -6.88
N LEU A 343 -10.40 -12.73 -7.61
CA LEU A 343 -10.49 -12.74 -9.07
C LEU A 343 -9.62 -13.86 -9.64
N CYS A 344 -8.38 -14.03 -9.15
CA CYS A 344 -7.53 -15.15 -9.55
C CYS A 344 -8.20 -16.51 -9.29
N MET A 345 -8.76 -16.72 -8.09
CA MET A 345 -9.43 -17.98 -7.74
C MET A 345 -10.68 -18.23 -8.58
N ARG A 346 -11.51 -17.20 -8.81
CA ARG A 346 -12.79 -17.30 -9.55
C ARG A 346 -12.54 -17.70 -11.01
N PHE A 347 -11.57 -17.05 -11.66
CA PHE A 347 -11.28 -17.27 -13.08
C PHE A 347 -10.17 -18.31 -13.32
N GLY A 348 -9.65 -18.95 -12.27
CA GLY A 348 -8.52 -19.88 -12.37
C GLY A 348 -7.26 -19.24 -12.95
N ALA A 349 -7.07 -17.94 -12.74
CA ALA A 349 -5.90 -17.22 -13.20
C ALA A 349 -4.68 -17.53 -12.32
N GLU A 350 -3.50 -17.58 -12.92
CA GLU A 350 -2.25 -17.61 -12.15
C GLU A 350 -2.08 -16.29 -11.40
N LYS A 351 -1.39 -16.32 -10.25
CA LYS A 351 -1.28 -15.14 -9.39
C LYS A 351 -0.55 -13.97 -10.04
N ASP A 352 0.32 -14.25 -11.00
CA ASP A 352 1.08 -13.27 -11.78
C ASP A 352 0.31 -12.79 -13.02
N HIS A 353 -0.90 -13.29 -13.29
CA HIS A 353 -1.77 -12.78 -14.36
C HIS A 353 -2.50 -11.50 -13.97
N LEU A 354 -2.71 -11.28 -12.68
CA LEU A 354 -3.39 -10.09 -12.15
C LEU A 354 -2.46 -9.38 -11.15
N GLY A 355 -2.14 -8.13 -11.46
CA GLY A 355 -1.48 -7.20 -10.55
C GLY A 355 -2.51 -6.29 -9.88
N TYR A 356 -2.07 -5.54 -8.87
CA TYR A 356 -2.89 -4.48 -8.30
C TYR A 356 -2.06 -3.26 -7.96
N TYR A 357 -2.73 -2.13 -7.85
CA TYR A 357 -2.20 -0.85 -7.41
C TYR A 357 -3.32 -0.13 -6.63
N PHE A 358 -2.97 0.71 -5.68
CA PHE A 358 -3.95 1.55 -4.99
C PHE A 358 -3.36 2.94 -4.80
N GLU A 359 -4.24 3.94 -4.76
CA GLU A 359 -3.91 5.35 -4.57
C GLU A 359 -4.65 5.88 -3.35
N HIS A 360 -3.96 6.73 -2.59
CA HIS A 360 -4.51 7.48 -1.47
C HIS A 360 -3.63 8.72 -1.24
N PRO A 361 -4.19 9.90 -0.91
CA PRO A 361 -3.41 11.12 -0.63
C PRO A 361 -2.35 10.93 0.46
N ALA A 362 -2.68 10.18 1.50
CA ALA A 362 -1.79 9.88 2.62
C ALA A 362 -0.79 8.72 2.39
N SER A 363 -0.71 8.15 1.17
CA SER A 363 0.23 7.05 0.88
C SER A 363 1.43 7.52 0.07
N ASP A 364 2.64 7.20 0.55
CA ASP A 364 3.92 7.42 -0.18
C ASP A 364 4.20 6.32 -1.22
N VAL A 365 3.16 5.57 -1.60
CA VAL A 365 3.22 4.60 -2.71
C VAL A 365 3.33 5.33 -4.07
N GLN A 366 3.14 6.66 -4.07
CA GLN A 366 2.97 7.52 -5.24
C GLN A 366 4.20 7.63 -6.14
N THR A 367 3.95 7.57 -7.45
CA THR A 367 4.79 8.23 -8.46
C THR A 367 3.94 9.14 -9.38
N SER A 368 2.70 9.47 -9.02
CA SER A 368 1.88 10.45 -9.77
C SER A 368 0.78 11.12 -8.94
N THR A 369 0.88 12.44 -8.81
CA THR A 369 -0.09 13.55 -8.98
C THR A 369 -1.63 13.38 -8.94
N SER A 370 -2.24 12.20 -8.80
CA SER A 370 -3.69 12.08 -8.67
C SER A 370 -4.10 12.18 -7.20
N ASN A 371 -4.82 13.23 -6.82
CA ASN A 371 -5.54 13.33 -5.54
C ASN A 371 -6.76 12.37 -5.56
N LYS A 372 -6.55 11.11 -5.93
CA LYS A 372 -7.58 10.08 -6.07
C LYS A 372 -7.44 9.06 -4.95
N THR A 373 -8.57 8.50 -4.55
CA THR A 373 -8.64 7.39 -3.59
C THR A 373 -9.26 6.19 -4.27
N ARG A 374 -8.43 5.24 -4.70
CA ARG A 374 -8.88 4.13 -5.58
C ARG A 374 -8.05 2.87 -5.48
N ILE A 375 -8.64 1.75 -5.90
CA ILE A 375 -7.98 0.46 -6.11
C ILE A 375 -8.04 0.12 -7.60
N VAL A 376 -6.93 -0.30 -8.18
CA VAL A 376 -6.83 -0.75 -9.57
C VAL A 376 -6.31 -2.17 -9.59
N VAL A 377 -7.11 -3.13 -10.09
CA VAL A 377 -6.67 -4.50 -10.38
C VAL A 377 -6.53 -4.63 -11.87
N PHE A 378 -5.37 -5.09 -12.35
CA PHE A 378 -5.05 -5.05 -13.77
C PHE A 378 -4.43 -6.35 -14.28
N GLU A 379 -4.65 -6.65 -15.56
CA GLU A 379 -4.11 -7.83 -16.21
C GLU A 379 -2.67 -7.60 -16.68
N THR A 380 -1.75 -8.48 -16.28
CA THR A 380 -0.31 -8.33 -16.56
C THR A 380 0.07 -8.76 -17.99
N ALA A 381 -0.81 -8.49 -18.96
CA ALA A 381 -0.64 -8.78 -20.36
C ALA A 381 -1.12 -7.62 -21.24
N VAL A 382 -0.38 -7.34 -22.31
CA VAL A 382 -0.79 -6.37 -23.34
C VAL A 382 -2.07 -6.87 -24.01
N GLY A 383 -3.13 -6.08 -23.97
CA GLY A 383 -4.46 -6.43 -24.46
C GLY A 383 -5.29 -7.29 -23.48
N GLY A 384 -4.72 -7.64 -22.32
CA GLY A 384 -5.40 -8.45 -21.31
C GLY A 384 -5.43 -9.95 -21.58
N PHE A 385 -5.78 -10.70 -20.54
CA PHE A 385 -6.19 -12.10 -20.56
C PHE A 385 -7.71 -12.27 -20.74
N GLY A 386 -8.50 -11.23 -20.45
CA GLY A 386 -9.96 -11.23 -20.60
C GLY A 386 -10.75 -11.62 -19.35
N TYR A 387 -10.09 -11.83 -18.21
CA TYR A 387 -10.73 -12.08 -16.92
C TYR A 387 -11.58 -10.90 -16.45
N LEU A 388 -11.05 -9.68 -16.58
CA LEU A 388 -11.74 -8.46 -16.15
C LEU A 388 -12.90 -8.11 -17.07
N SER A 389 -12.75 -8.33 -18.38
CA SER A 389 -13.87 -8.19 -19.32
C SER A 389 -14.95 -9.25 -19.08
N GLU A 390 -14.58 -10.49 -18.73
CA GLU A 390 -15.55 -11.53 -18.33
C GLU A 390 -16.27 -11.15 -17.04
N PHE A 391 -15.56 -10.60 -16.05
CA PHE A 391 -16.16 -10.07 -14.83
C PHE A 391 -17.18 -8.96 -15.12
N ALA A 392 -16.81 -7.99 -15.97
CA ALA A 392 -17.72 -6.92 -16.38
C ALA A 392 -18.95 -7.46 -17.12
N GLY A 393 -18.78 -8.45 -18.00
CA GLY A 393 -19.91 -9.13 -18.64
C GLY A 393 -20.84 -9.83 -17.65
N GLN A 394 -20.28 -10.53 -16.65
CA GLN A 394 -21.07 -11.16 -15.58
C GLN A 394 -21.80 -10.13 -14.71
N LEU A 395 -21.19 -8.96 -14.47
CA LEU A 395 -21.80 -7.85 -13.75
C LEU A 395 -22.97 -7.25 -14.53
N ALA A 396 -22.83 -7.10 -15.86
CA ALA A 396 -23.92 -6.66 -16.72
C ALA A 396 -25.08 -7.69 -16.75
N ASP A 397 -24.77 -8.99 -16.77
CA ASP A 397 -25.78 -10.05 -16.86
C ASP A 397 -26.51 -10.36 -15.53
N ASN A 398 -25.79 -10.28 -14.39
CA ASN A 398 -26.32 -10.69 -13.07
C ASN A 398 -26.40 -9.54 -12.05
N GLY A 399 -26.03 -8.32 -12.45
CA GLY A 399 -25.93 -7.18 -11.55
C GLY A 399 -24.97 -7.42 -10.39
N LEU A 400 -25.22 -6.72 -9.28
CA LEU A 400 -24.36 -6.74 -8.10
C LEU A 400 -24.24 -8.10 -7.40
N GLU A 401 -25.06 -9.11 -7.76
CA GLU A 401 -24.87 -10.50 -7.32
C GLU A 401 -23.47 -11.02 -7.70
N THR A 402 -22.92 -10.57 -8.84
CA THR A 402 -21.53 -10.88 -9.25
C THR A 402 -20.49 -10.35 -8.25
N VAL A 403 -20.77 -9.20 -7.60
CA VAL A 403 -19.92 -8.63 -6.54
C VAL A 403 -20.10 -9.42 -5.24
N ALA A 404 -21.33 -9.78 -4.86
CA ALA A 404 -21.62 -10.61 -3.68
C ALA A 404 -20.88 -11.95 -3.74
N ASP A 405 -20.93 -12.60 -4.91
CA ASP A 405 -20.23 -13.85 -5.19
C ASP A 405 -18.71 -13.75 -4.99
N LEU A 406 -18.12 -12.59 -5.27
CA LEU A 406 -16.70 -12.35 -5.12
C LEU A 406 -16.33 -12.13 -3.64
N ILE A 407 -17.17 -11.42 -2.90
CA ILE A 407 -16.92 -10.99 -1.52
C ILE A 407 -17.29 -12.06 -0.49
N THR A 408 -18.40 -12.77 -0.66
CA THR A 408 -18.92 -13.74 0.33
C THR A 408 -17.86 -14.76 0.76
N PRO A 409 -17.12 -15.43 -0.15
CA PRO A 409 -16.09 -16.39 0.25
C PRO A 409 -14.91 -15.76 1.00
N VAL A 410 -14.66 -14.45 0.81
CA VAL A 410 -13.65 -13.70 1.56
C VAL A 410 -14.12 -13.52 2.99
N VAL A 411 -15.33 -12.99 3.18
CA VAL A 411 -15.91 -12.72 4.51
C VAL A 411 -15.97 -14.02 5.32
N GLU A 412 -16.41 -15.12 4.71
CA GLU A 412 -16.41 -16.45 5.34
C GLU A 412 -15.00 -16.90 5.75
N PHE A 413 -14.01 -16.75 4.86
CA PHE A 413 -12.62 -17.09 5.15
C PHE A 413 -12.05 -16.27 6.31
N LEU A 414 -12.21 -14.94 6.28
CA LEU A 414 -11.70 -14.04 7.32
C LEU A 414 -12.36 -14.34 8.67
N THR A 415 -13.67 -14.61 8.68
CA THR A 415 -14.44 -14.99 9.88
C THR A 415 -13.95 -16.31 10.47
N ALA A 416 -13.79 -17.35 9.64
CA ALA A 416 -13.29 -18.65 10.08
C ALA A 416 -11.86 -18.55 10.62
N HIS A 417 -11.02 -17.78 9.94
CA HIS A 417 -9.63 -17.59 10.32
C HIS A 417 -9.49 -16.77 11.62
N GLU A 418 -10.32 -15.75 11.83
CA GLU A 418 -10.37 -15.01 13.09
C GLU A 418 -10.71 -15.92 14.27
N LYS A 419 -11.70 -16.81 14.10
CA LYS A 419 -12.09 -17.77 15.13
C LYS A 419 -10.96 -18.73 15.53
N ASP A 420 -10.20 -19.23 14.56
CA ASP A 420 -9.03 -20.10 14.81
C ASP A 420 -7.94 -19.35 15.60
N VAL A 421 -7.60 -18.14 15.17
CA VAL A 421 -6.56 -17.32 15.78
C VAL A 421 -6.93 -16.92 17.21
N GLN A 422 -8.18 -16.51 17.44
CA GLN A 422 -8.64 -16.16 18.79
C GLN A 422 -8.66 -17.40 19.70
N GLY A 423 -9.09 -18.56 19.19
CA GLY A 423 -9.05 -19.81 19.94
C GLY A 423 -7.64 -20.16 20.41
N LYS A 424 -6.64 -19.99 19.55
CA LYS A 424 -5.21 -20.18 19.90
C LYS A 424 -4.73 -19.18 20.94
N TYR A 425 -5.04 -17.89 20.77
CA TYR A 425 -4.64 -16.87 21.74
C TYR A 425 -5.24 -17.11 23.13
N SER A 426 -6.55 -17.38 23.22
CA SER A 426 -7.21 -17.69 24.50
C SER A 426 -6.69 -18.99 25.12
N SER A 427 -6.33 -19.99 24.30
CA SER A 427 -5.67 -21.21 24.78
C SER A 427 -4.29 -20.92 25.37
N LEU A 428 -3.53 -19.99 24.78
CA LEU A 428 -2.22 -19.59 25.30
C LEU A 428 -2.35 -18.80 26.61
N GLN A 429 -3.29 -17.86 26.70
CA GLN A 429 -3.56 -17.07 27.92
C GLN A 429 -4.02 -17.93 29.11
N SER A 430 -4.77 -19.00 28.86
CA SER A 430 -5.34 -19.87 29.90
C SER A 430 -4.44 -21.04 30.31
N ARG A 431 -3.29 -21.22 29.65
CA ARG A 431 -2.36 -22.32 29.92
C ARG A 431 -1.60 -22.07 31.22
N ASN A 432 -1.51 -23.11 32.06
CA ASN A 432 -0.66 -23.05 33.26
C ASN A 432 0.78 -23.43 32.86
N PHE A 433 1.71 -22.48 33.03
CA PHE A 433 3.12 -22.66 32.69
C PHE A 433 3.98 -23.09 33.89
N GLU A 434 3.41 -23.26 35.09
CA GLU A 434 4.15 -23.64 36.31
C GLU A 434 4.87 -25.00 36.18
N GLU A 435 4.41 -25.89 35.29
CA GLU A 435 5.00 -27.19 35.02
C GLU A 435 5.89 -27.23 33.77
N GLU A 436 6.06 -26.10 33.07
CA GLU A 436 6.84 -25.99 31.83
C GLU A 436 8.25 -25.43 32.06
N HIS A 437 9.15 -25.64 31.08
CA HIS A 437 10.51 -25.12 31.15
C HIS A 437 10.52 -23.58 31.23
N ALA A 438 11.48 -22.98 31.96
CA ALA A 438 11.57 -21.52 32.17
C ALA A 438 11.52 -20.67 30.87
N HIS A 439 12.09 -21.16 29.77
CA HIS A 439 12.01 -20.51 28.44
C HIS A 439 10.57 -20.42 27.91
N ALA A 440 9.75 -21.42 28.21
CA ALA A 440 8.36 -21.49 27.79
C ALA A 440 7.52 -20.45 28.54
N GLU A 441 7.69 -20.35 29.86
CA GLU A 441 7.06 -19.32 30.68
C GLU A 441 7.40 -17.90 30.21
N LEU A 442 8.68 -17.63 29.89
CA LEU A 442 9.11 -16.34 29.35
C LEU A 442 8.46 -16.04 28.00
N MET A 443 8.39 -17.00 27.09
CA MET A 443 7.71 -16.82 25.81
C MET A 443 6.23 -16.49 25.99
N ALA A 444 5.54 -17.20 26.88
CA ALA A 444 4.13 -16.93 27.18
C ALA A 444 3.93 -15.52 27.75
N ARG A 445 4.75 -15.12 28.73
CA ARG A 445 4.73 -13.77 29.31
C ARG A 445 5.00 -12.68 28.28
N ALA A 446 5.92 -12.92 27.34
CA ALA A 446 6.19 -11.99 26.25
C ALA A 446 5.00 -11.88 25.28
N PHE A 447 4.28 -12.98 25.01
CA PHE A 447 3.07 -12.96 24.17
C PHE A 447 1.90 -12.21 24.83
N THR A 448 1.75 -12.30 26.14
CA THR A 448 0.73 -11.55 26.89
C THR A 448 1.22 -10.16 27.30
N GLY A 449 2.45 -9.79 26.90
CA GLY A 449 3.16 -8.60 27.36
C GLY A 449 2.66 -7.26 26.83
N LEU A 450 1.55 -7.24 26.09
CA LEU A 450 0.91 -6.01 25.63
C LEU A 450 -0.25 -5.56 26.53
N ASP A 451 -0.64 -6.35 27.53
CA ASP A 451 -1.77 -6.06 28.43
C ASP A 451 -3.10 -5.79 27.68
N SER A 452 -3.48 -6.75 26.85
CA SER A 452 -4.73 -6.77 26.09
C SER A 452 -5.22 -8.20 25.84
N ASP A 453 -6.54 -8.36 25.80
CA ASP A 453 -7.26 -9.59 25.43
C ASP A 453 -7.45 -9.76 23.90
N HIS A 454 -7.08 -8.74 23.13
CA HIS A 454 -7.37 -8.66 21.69
C HIS A 454 -6.11 -8.62 20.83
N ILE A 455 -5.04 -7.97 21.32
CA ILE A 455 -3.77 -7.79 20.61
C ILE A 455 -2.62 -8.55 21.28
N TYR A 456 -1.64 -8.94 20.47
CA TYR A 456 -0.45 -9.66 20.91
C TYR A 456 0.74 -9.33 19.99
N PRO A 457 1.99 -9.48 20.48
CA PRO A 457 3.16 -9.22 19.67
C PRO A 457 3.41 -10.38 18.69
N HIS A 458 4.00 -10.05 17.55
CA HIS A 458 4.41 -11.03 16.54
C HIS A 458 5.47 -11.99 17.12
N ALA A 459 5.37 -13.27 16.75
CA ALA A 459 6.24 -14.34 17.29
C ALA A 459 7.75 -14.05 17.13
N LYS A 460 8.15 -13.38 16.04
CA LYS A 460 9.54 -12.94 15.83
C LYS A 460 10.01 -11.96 16.91
N SER A 461 9.16 -11.00 17.27
CA SER A 461 9.45 -9.99 18.29
C SER A 461 9.49 -10.60 19.67
N VAL A 462 8.59 -11.55 19.98
CA VAL A 462 8.61 -12.34 21.21
C VAL A 462 9.92 -13.11 21.37
N ARG A 463 10.31 -13.89 20.34
CA ARG A 463 11.57 -14.66 20.39
C ARG A 463 12.77 -13.76 20.64
N ARG A 464 12.83 -12.61 19.97
CA ARG A 464 13.94 -11.66 20.12
C ARG A 464 13.93 -11.00 21.50
N ALA A 465 12.77 -10.64 22.03
CA ALA A 465 12.63 -10.07 23.37
C ALA A 465 13.08 -11.06 24.46
N VAL A 466 12.67 -12.32 24.38
CA VAL A 466 13.09 -13.37 25.34
C VAL A 466 14.59 -13.61 25.28
N TYR A 467 15.15 -13.66 24.07
CA TYR A 467 16.59 -13.84 23.88
C TYR A 467 17.41 -12.68 24.47
N GLU A 468 17.02 -11.43 24.21
CA GLU A 468 17.69 -10.26 24.78
C GLU A 468 17.56 -10.24 26.31
N TYR A 469 16.36 -10.54 26.85
CA TYR A 469 16.10 -10.62 28.29
C TYR A 469 17.05 -11.62 29.00
N LEU A 470 17.21 -12.82 28.44
CA LEU A 470 18.10 -13.84 29.00
C LEU A 470 19.58 -13.49 28.91
N THR A 471 19.95 -12.68 27.92
CA THR A 471 21.33 -12.21 27.75
C THR A 471 21.65 -11.11 28.77
N GLU A 472 20.72 -10.16 28.98
CA GLU A 472 20.82 -9.12 30.01
C GLU A 472 20.88 -9.69 31.44
N GLU A 473 20.11 -10.74 31.75
CA GLU A 473 20.19 -11.41 33.05
C GLU A 473 21.54 -12.11 33.29
N LYS A 474 22.13 -12.70 32.25
CA LYS A 474 23.45 -13.36 32.34
C LYS A 474 24.61 -12.39 32.45
N GLU A 475 24.51 -11.18 31.90
CA GLU A 475 25.52 -10.12 32.10
C GLU A 475 25.54 -9.55 33.53
N ASN A 476 24.47 -9.76 34.31
CA ASN A 476 24.39 -9.36 35.72
C ASN A 476 24.98 -10.40 36.70
N GLU A 477 25.31 -11.60 36.23
CA GLU A 477 26.13 -12.58 36.95
C GLU A 477 27.51 -12.66 36.26
N ASP A 478 28.60 -12.32 36.95
CA ASP A 478 29.97 -12.30 36.42
C ASP A 478 30.31 -13.51 35.51
N ALA A 479 30.20 -13.36 34.17
CA ALA A 479 30.54 -14.40 33.22
C ALA A 479 31.14 -13.86 31.90
N SER A 480 32.48 -13.99 31.82
CA SER A 480 33.34 -14.34 30.66
C SER A 480 32.95 -13.88 29.24
N GLU A 481 33.79 -13.00 28.68
CA GLU A 481 33.89 -12.49 27.29
C GLU A 481 33.82 -13.50 26.12
N ASN A 482 33.69 -14.81 26.35
CA ASN A 482 33.77 -15.84 25.29
C ASN A 482 32.42 -16.22 24.64
N VAL A 483 31.28 -15.68 25.10
CA VAL A 483 29.94 -16.07 24.60
C VAL A 483 29.43 -15.16 23.47
N LEU A 484 29.92 -13.93 23.38
CA LEU A 484 29.49 -12.96 22.36
C LEU A 484 29.97 -13.31 20.94
N ASP A 485 31.08 -14.05 20.81
CA ASP A 485 31.61 -14.49 19.51
C ASP A 485 30.84 -15.68 18.91
N GLU A 486 30.11 -16.46 19.72
CA GLU A 486 29.30 -17.61 19.25
C GLU A 486 27.84 -17.23 18.88
N LEU A 487 27.40 -16.00 19.16
CA LEU A 487 26.01 -15.55 19.00
C LEU A 487 25.76 -14.64 17.78
N SER A 488 26.78 -14.41 16.96
CA SER A 488 26.69 -13.61 15.73
C SER A 488 26.47 -14.43 14.45
N GLY A 489 26.25 -15.74 14.58
CA GLY A 489 25.89 -16.64 13.48
C GLY A 489 24.39 -16.62 13.17
N ASP A 490 24.05 -16.23 11.95
CA ASP A 490 22.71 -16.29 11.39
C ASP A 490 22.04 -17.68 11.55
N VAL A 491 20.80 -17.66 12.03
CA VAL A 491 19.74 -18.67 11.79
C VAL A 491 20.04 -20.09 12.28
N ASP A 492 20.17 -20.23 13.60
CA ASP A 492 19.57 -21.32 14.38
C ASP A 492 19.80 -20.99 15.86
N ALA A 493 19.02 -20.04 16.39
CA ALA A 493 18.98 -19.73 17.83
C ALA A 493 18.33 -20.87 18.63
N ALA A 494 18.90 -22.06 18.46
CA ALA A 494 18.63 -23.31 19.12
C ALA A 494 19.87 -23.84 19.82
N GLU A 495 21.09 -23.27 19.67
CA GLU A 495 22.28 -23.82 20.36
C GLU A 495 22.36 -23.51 21.87
N VAL A 496 21.48 -22.65 22.41
CA VAL A 496 21.46 -22.31 23.86
C VAL A 496 20.46 -23.15 24.68
N ALA A 497 19.53 -23.86 24.03
CA ALA A 497 18.47 -24.62 24.67
C ALA A 497 18.77 -26.13 24.62
N ASP A 498 18.61 -26.84 25.74
CA ASP A 498 18.56 -28.31 25.73
C ASP A 498 17.36 -28.82 24.91
N ASP A 499 17.35 -30.11 24.56
CA ASP A 499 16.29 -30.70 23.72
C ASP A 499 14.88 -30.55 24.32
N GLU A 500 14.78 -30.47 25.64
CA GLU A 500 13.54 -30.28 26.37
C GLU A 500 13.02 -28.84 26.19
N SER A 501 13.87 -27.83 26.40
CA SER A 501 13.59 -26.42 26.10
C SER A 501 13.18 -26.21 24.64
N ARG A 502 13.86 -26.86 23.69
CA ARG A 502 13.53 -26.77 22.25
C ARG A 502 12.13 -27.33 21.97
N ASN A 503 11.76 -28.44 22.61
CA ASN A 503 10.43 -29.02 22.45
C ASN A 503 9.35 -28.14 23.10
N SER A 504 9.58 -27.59 24.30
CA SER A 504 8.63 -26.68 24.94
C SER A 504 8.43 -25.38 24.15
N ILE A 505 9.49 -24.79 23.60
CA ILE A 505 9.37 -23.60 22.73
C ILE A 505 8.57 -23.93 21.46
N ARG A 506 8.80 -25.11 20.85
CA ARG A 506 8.01 -25.56 19.69
C ARG A 506 6.55 -25.77 20.04
N ASP A 507 6.24 -26.33 21.20
CA ASP A 507 4.86 -26.51 21.64
C ASP A 507 4.14 -25.17 21.84
N ILE A 508 4.80 -24.19 22.46
CA ILE A 508 4.23 -22.83 22.59
C ILE A 508 4.01 -22.19 21.23
N LEU A 509 4.99 -22.27 20.32
CA LEU A 509 4.85 -21.69 18.99
C LEU A 509 3.79 -22.38 18.13
N ARG A 510 3.55 -23.68 18.37
CA ARG A 510 2.46 -24.43 17.72
C ARG A 510 1.10 -23.92 18.19
N ASP A 511 0.98 -23.62 19.48
CA ASP A 511 -0.26 -23.22 20.11
C ASP A 511 -0.46 -21.67 20.08
N ALA A 512 0.58 -20.91 19.71
CA ALA A 512 0.54 -19.46 19.61
C ALA A 512 -0.26 -18.95 18.39
N PRO A 513 -0.91 -17.78 18.50
CA PRO A 513 -1.59 -17.15 17.38
C PRO A 513 -0.56 -16.54 16.40
N LEU A 514 -0.11 -17.35 15.43
CA LEU A 514 0.94 -16.92 14.49
C LEU A 514 0.49 -15.88 13.44
N CYS A 515 -0.80 -15.81 13.05
CA CYS A 515 -1.28 -14.69 12.22
C CYS A 515 -1.46 -13.47 13.11
N TRP A 516 -0.74 -12.41 12.77
CA TRP A 516 -0.85 -11.07 13.33
C TRP A 516 -1.80 -10.29 12.42
N ASP A 517 -3.00 -9.90 12.89
CA ASP A 517 -4.15 -9.32 12.15
C ASP A 517 -3.85 -8.81 10.71
N GLY A 518 -3.63 -9.66 9.70
CA GLY A 518 -3.04 -9.22 8.42
C GLY A 518 -1.62 -9.76 8.14
N CYS A 519 -1.32 -11.01 8.49
CA CYS A 519 -0.01 -11.61 8.21
C CYS A 519 0.14 -12.09 6.76
N GLN A 520 1.34 -12.52 6.38
CA GLN A 520 1.68 -13.09 5.06
C GLN A 520 0.85 -14.32 4.63
N HIS A 521 0.11 -14.95 5.55
CA HIS A 521 -0.86 -16.02 5.23
C HIS A 521 -2.28 -15.49 5.06
N CYS A 522 -2.59 -14.37 5.72
CA CYS A 522 -3.89 -13.70 5.71
C CYS A 522 -4.00 -12.81 4.44
N VAL A 523 -2.85 -12.33 3.96
CA VAL A 523 -2.60 -11.65 2.69
C VAL A 523 -1.42 -12.38 2.07
N GLU A 524 -1.68 -13.31 1.15
CA GLU A 524 -0.65 -14.25 0.66
C GLU A 524 0.61 -13.53 0.15
N GLU A 525 1.79 -14.16 0.28
CA GLU A 525 3.03 -13.68 -0.33
C GLU A 525 2.88 -13.49 -1.84
N THR A 526 2.45 -12.30 -2.23
CA THR A 526 2.50 -11.84 -3.60
C THR A 526 3.85 -11.16 -3.78
N GLN A 527 4.59 -11.58 -4.81
CA GLN A 527 5.84 -10.90 -5.18
C GLN A 527 5.58 -9.51 -5.77
N GLU A 528 4.30 -9.13 -5.93
CA GLU A 528 3.81 -7.96 -6.68
C GLU A 528 3.10 -6.94 -5.76
N CYS A 529 3.25 -7.05 -4.44
CA CYS A 529 2.69 -6.10 -3.50
C CYS A 529 3.36 -4.72 -3.60
N SER A 530 2.56 -3.66 -3.44
CA SER A 530 3.04 -2.29 -3.33
C SER A 530 3.92 -2.06 -2.10
N PHE A 531 3.81 -2.88 -1.05
CA PHE A 531 4.64 -2.79 0.16
C PHE A 531 5.67 -3.92 0.27
N LEU A 532 6.78 -3.63 0.94
CA LEU A 532 7.82 -4.62 1.18
C LEU A 532 7.33 -5.69 2.16
N THR A 533 7.84 -6.91 2.02
CA THR A 533 7.40 -8.08 2.81
C THR A 533 7.39 -7.86 4.33
N PHE A 534 8.25 -6.98 4.84
CA PHE A 534 8.34 -6.64 6.27
C PHE A 534 7.42 -5.48 6.69
N ASP A 535 6.91 -4.68 5.76
CA ASP A 535 5.93 -3.63 6.01
C ASP A 535 4.52 -4.22 6.09
N ARG A 536 4.21 -5.18 5.20
CA ARG A 536 2.86 -5.77 5.03
C ARG A 536 2.11 -6.13 6.32
N PRO A 537 2.73 -6.73 7.36
CA PRO A 537 2.01 -7.07 8.59
C PRO A 537 1.46 -5.86 9.36
N PHE A 538 2.01 -4.67 9.11
CA PHE A 538 1.61 -3.43 9.77
C PHE A 538 0.61 -2.62 8.93
N VAL A 539 0.64 -2.75 7.61
CA VAL A 539 -0.20 -1.98 6.67
C VAL A 539 -1.32 -2.82 6.05
N SER A 540 -1.68 -3.94 6.65
CA SER A 540 -2.86 -4.72 6.28
C SER A 540 -3.61 -5.14 7.52
N SER A 541 -4.93 -5.30 7.45
CA SER A 541 -5.76 -5.68 8.59
C SER A 541 -6.89 -6.63 8.19
N ARG A 542 -6.81 -7.86 8.69
CA ARG A 542 -7.86 -8.88 8.49
C ARG A 542 -9.19 -8.43 9.09
N SER A 543 -9.16 -7.90 10.31
CA SER A 543 -10.35 -7.53 11.05
C SER A 543 -11.06 -6.30 10.45
N LEU A 544 -10.30 -5.25 10.07
CA LEU A 544 -10.81 -4.10 9.33
C LEU A 544 -11.38 -4.53 7.96
N GLY A 545 -10.64 -5.34 7.20
CA GLY A 545 -11.10 -5.87 5.91
C GLY A 545 -12.36 -6.71 6.03
N ARG A 546 -12.52 -7.52 7.09
CA ARG A 546 -13.75 -8.28 7.35
C ARG A 546 -14.93 -7.35 7.64
N GLY A 547 -14.73 -6.34 8.49
CA GLY A 547 -15.78 -5.36 8.82
C GLY A 547 -16.27 -4.63 7.58
N ALA A 548 -15.36 -3.99 6.84
CA ALA A 548 -15.69 -3.27 5.62
C ALA A 548 -16.35 -4.14 4.56
N LEU A 549 -15.83 -5.36 4.30
CA LEU A 549 -16.46 -6.27 3.34
C LEU A 549 -17.84 -6.77 3.80
N SER A 550 -18.13 -6.79 5.09
CA SER A 550 -19.46 -7.15 5.60
C SER A 550 -20.48 -6.05 5.29
N GLU A 551 -20.09 -4.78 5.49
CA GLU A 551 -20.91 -3.62 5.12
C GLU A 551 -21.13 -3.54 3.61
N ILE A 552 -20.07 -3.75 2.81
CA ILE A 552 -20.16 -3.81 1.35
C ILE A 552 -21.10 -4.94 0.90
N LEU A 553 -20.99 -6.13 1.51
CA LEU A 553 -21.87 -7.25 1.17
C LEU A 553 -23.34 -6.94 1.50
N GLN A 554 -23.61 -6.31 2.65
CA GLN A 554 -24.96 -5.87 3.00
C GLN A 554 -25.51 -4.86 2.00
N ALA A 555 -24.69 -3.91 1.55
CA ALA A 555 -25.07 -2.92 0.55
C ALA A 555 -25.38 -3.57 -0.81
N VAL A 556 -24.60 -4.58 -1.20
CA VAL A 556 -24.81 -5.36 -2.43
C VAL A 556 -26.08 -6.22 -2.36
N ASP A 557 -26.39 -6.81 -1.20
CA ASP A 557 -27.61 -7.60 -0.99
C ASP A 557 -28.88 -6.72 -0.96
N THR A 558 -28.72 -5.43 -0.66
CA THR A 558 -29.79 -4.44 -0.62
C THR A 558 -29.46 -3.22 -1.50
N PRO A 559 -29.28 -3.41 -2.81
CA PRO A 559 -28.79 -2.35 -3.70
C PRO A 559 -29.82 -1.23 -3.90
N LYS A 560 -31.08 -1.51 -3.55
CA LYS A 560 -32.21 -0.59 -3.54
C LYS A 560 -32.75 -0.47 -2.13
N ASP A 561 -32.85 0.75 -1.62
CA ASP A 561 -33.37 1.01 -0.28
C ASP A 561 -34.02 2.39 -0.16
N THR A 562 -34.81 2.59 0.88
CA THR A 562 -35.55 3.83 1.14
C THR A 562 -35.09 4.46 2.45
N PHE A 563 -34.61 5.69 2.37
CA PHE A 563 -34.11 6.43 3.51
C PHE A 563 -35.08 7.54 3.89
N SER A 564 -35.60 7.46 5.12
CA SER A 564 -36.34 8.56 5.74
C SER A 564 -35.34 9.47 6.43
N SER A 565 -35.08 10.60 5.82
CA SER A 565 -33.99 11.47 6.19
C SER A 565 -34.53 12.65 7.01
N SER A 566 -33.95 12.91 8.20
CA SER A 566 -33.99 14.23 8.84
C SER A 566 -32.92 15.18 8.26
N PHE A 567 -32.49 14.97 7.00
CA PHE A 567 -31.20 15.46 6.49
C PHE A 567 -31.28 16.89 5.95
N ASN A 568 -30.08 17.45 5.79
CA ASN A 568 -29.79 18.51 4.84
C ASN A 568 -29.71 17.91 3.43
N THR A 569 -30.79 17.99 2.64
CA THR A 569 -30.84 17.52 1.24
C THR A 569 -29.75 18.10 0.34
N GLU A 570 -29.14 19.22 0.74
CA GLU A 570 -28.02 19.82 0.02
C GLU A 570 -26.70 19.05 0.14
N GLY A 571 -26.42 18.45 1.30
CA GLY A 571 -25.20 17.64 1.47
C GLY A 571 -25.27 16.41 0.58
N LEU A 572 -26.41 15.72 0.63
CA LEU A 572 -26.66 14.56 -0.21
C LEU A 572 -26.55 14.85 -1.72
N LEU A 573 -27.15 15.95 -2.19
CA LEU A 573 -27.05 16.33 -3.60
C LEU A 573 -25.59 16.61 -3.99
N HIS A 574 -24.80 17.21 -3.10
CA HIS A 574 -23.39 17.41 -3.33
C HIS A 574 -22.63 16.08 -3.45
N ASP A 575 -22.84 15.15 -2.52
CA ASP A 575 -22.19 13.82 -2.54
C ASP A 575 -22.48 13.05 -3.84
N TYR A 576 -23.69 13.18 -4.36
CA TYR A 576 -24.09 12.57 -5.63
C TYR A 576 -23.46 13.26 -6.84
N LEU A 577 -23.40 14.60 -6.84
CA LEU A 577 -22.77 15.34 -7.94
C LEU A 577 -21.24 15.18 -7.95
N SER A 578 -20.59 15.12 -6.79
CA SER A 578 -19.14 14.83 -6.66
C SER A 578 -18.79 13.39 -7.05
N PHE A 579 -19.77 12.49 -7.03
CA PHE A 579 -19.64 11.12 -7.51
C PHE A 579 -19.71 11.01 -9.04
N ALA A 580 -20.32 11.97 -9.73
CA ALA A 580 -20.45 11.97 -11.18
C ALA A 580 -19.09 12.14 -11.89
N ARG A 581 -18.96 11.54 -13.08
CA ARG A 581 -17.74 11.62 -13.91
C ARG A 581 -18.02 11.98 -15.35
N GLU A 582 -19.14 11.53 -15.90
CA GLU A 582 -19.48 11.72 -17.31
C GLU A 582 -20.80 12.48 -17.45
N GLU A 583 -21.89 11.94 -16.90
CA GLU A 583 -23.25 12.41 -17.16
C GLU A 583 -24.11 12.40 -15.89
N VAL A 584 -24.89 13.46 -15.74
CA VAL A 584 -25.96 13.55 -14.74
C VAL A 584 -27.28 13.86 -15.43
N LEU A 585 -28.24 12.95 -15.28
CA LEU A 585 -29.59 13.11 -15.80
C LEU A 585 -30.53 13.51 -14.66
N ILE A 586 -31.24 14.61 -14.83
CA ILE A 586 -32.13 15.17 -13.82
C ILE A 586 -33.53 15.26 -14.39
N GLN A 587 -34.44 14.44 -13.89
CA GLN A 587 -35.88 14.61 -14.11
C GLN A 587 -36.47 15.34 -12.90
N SER A 588 -37.14 16.48 -13.10
CA SER A 588 -37.77 17.19 -11.99
C SER A 588 -39.11 17.81 -12.34
N THR A 589 -40.10 17.58 -11.46
CA THR A 589 -41.41 18.22 -11.49
C THR A 589 -41.35 19.72 -11.21
N GLU A 590 -40.30 20.19 -10.52
CA GLU A 590 -40.10 21.60 -10.21
C GLU A 590 -38.63 21.86 -9.86
N LEU A 591 -38.06 22.91 -10.45
CA LEU A 591 -36.72 23.40 -10.16
C LEU A 591 -36.78 24.57 -9.17
N THR A 592 -35.78 24.68 -8.28
CA THR A 592 -35.59 25.85 -7.41
C THR A 592 -34.29 26.57 -7.80
N PRO A 593 -34.19 27.90 -7.61
CA PRO A 593 -32.96 28.62 -7.93
C PRO A 593 -31.72 28.04 -7.20
N ARG A 594 -31.89 27.63 -5.94
CA ARG A 594 -30.82 27.02 -5.13
C ARG A 594 -30.33 25.68 -5.68
N PHE A 595 -31.23 24.87 -6.25
CA PHE A 595 -30.86 23.63 -6.92
C PHE A 595 -30.00 23.91 -8.16
N VAL A 596 -30.40 24.89 -8.97
CA VAL A 596 -29.65 25.32 -10.16
C VAL A 596 -28.29 25.90 -9.79
N GLU A 597 -28.19 26.72 -8.73
CA GLU A 597 -26.91 27.25 -8.22
C GLU A 597 -25.93 26.13 -7.85
N LYS A 598 -26.43 25.03 -7.27
CA LYS A 598 -25.60 23.86 -6.94
C LYS A 598 -25.14 23.12 -8.19
N ILE A 599 -26.02 22.94 -9.17
CA ILE A 599 -25.64 22.35 -10.46
C ILE A 599 -24.60 23.21 -11.15
N GLU A 600 -24.82 24.53 -11.22
CA GLU A 600 -23.87 25.49 -11.81
C GLU A 600 -22.50 25.40 -11.14
N SER A 601 -22.45 25.37 -9.80
CA SER A 601 -21.19 25.26 -9.06
C SER A 601 -20.43 23.98 -9.43
N ASN A 602 -21.14 22.85 -9.53
CA ASN A 602 -20.53 21.57 -9.90
C ASN A 602 -20.14 21.52 -11.38
N LEU A 603 -20.93 22.08 -12.31
CA LEU A 603 -20.60 22.18 -13.74
C LEU A 603 -19.35 23.02 -14.01
N LEU A 604 -19.10 24.03 -13.17
CA LEU A 604 -17.91 24.87 -13.28
C LEU A 604 -16.65 24.19 -12.70
N GLU A 605 -16.83 23.28 -11.74
CA GLU A 605 -15.75 22.56 -11.06
C GLU A 605 -15.44 21.20 -11.70
N LEU A 606 -16.46 20.54 -12.24
CA LEU A 606 -16.44 19.19 -12.79
C LEU A 606 -16.85 19.26 -14.27
N ASP A 607 -16.01 18.75 -15.17
CA ASP A 607 -16.24 18.72 -16.62
C ASP A 607 -17.26 17.61 -16.98
N ILE A 608 -18.49 17.74 -16.47
CA ILE A 608 -19.57 16.75 -16.60
C ILE A 608 -20.71 17.27 -17.48
N ASP A 609 -21.38 16.37 -18.20
CA ASP A 609 -22.58 16.69 -18.98
C ASP A 609 -23.82 16.59 -18.09
N VAL A 610 -24.62 17.66 -18.01
CA VAL A 610 -25.83 17.66 -17.18
C VAL A 610 -27.05 17.87 -18.05
N THR A 611 -27.97 16.92 -18.06
CA THR A 611 -29.23 17.03 -18.80
C THR A 611 -30.41 17.12 -17.84
N ILE A 612 -31.15 18.23 -17.90
CA ILE A 612 -32.32 18.50 -17.06
C ILE A 612 -33.59 18.38 -17.91
N LEU A 613 -34.44 17.42 -17.57
CA LEU A 613 -35.81 17.29 -18.05
C LEU A 613 -36.77 17.85 -17.00
N THR A 614 -37.50 18.92 -17.32
CA THR A 614 -38.46 19.55 -16.40
C THR A 614 -39.78 19.93 -17.09
N ILE A 615 -40.76 20.43 -16.33
CA ILE A 615 -42.04 20.89 -16.89
C ILE A 615 -41.91 22.30 -17.51
N GLU A 616 -42.78 22.66 -18.44
CA GLU A 616 -42.80 24.02 -19.01
C GLU A 616 -43.03 25.09 -17.93
N SER A 617 -42.43 26.28 -18.13
CA SER A 617 -42.45 27.41 -17.19
C SER A 617 -43.82 28.05 -16.95
N ASP A 618 -44.89 27.50 -17.51
CA ASP A 618 -46.27 27.94 -17.30
C ASP A 618 -46.80 27.56 -15.90
N SER A 619 -45.96 26.96 -15.04
CA SER A 619 -46.28 26.62 -13.65
C SER A 619 -46.44 27.86 -12.75
N GLU A 620 -47.31 27.76 -11.72
CA GLU A 620 -47.75 28.89 -10.89
C GLU A 620 -46.67 29.47 -9.93
N THR A 621 -45.46 28.91 -9.85
CA THR A 621 -44.42 29.31 -8.88
C THR A 621 -43.32 30.16 -9.52
N ALA A 622 -43.11 31.38 -9.00
CA ALA A 622 -42.07 32.29 -9.49
C ALA A 622 -40.64 31.69 -9.40
N ASP A 623 -40.40 30.83 -8.42
CA ASP A 623 -39.11 30.16 -8.22
C ASP A 623 -38.79 29.18 -9.36
N HIS A 624 -39.78 28.42 -9.85
CA HIS A 624 -39.59 27.51 -10.97
C HIS A 624 -39.27 28.25 -12.26
N SER A 625 -40.08 29.25 -12.60
CA SER A 625 -39.86 30.07 -13.81
C SER A 625 -38.48 30.75 -13.77
N ASN A 626 -38.05 31.26 -12.62
CA ASN A 626 -36.72 31.82 -12.45
C ASN A 626 -35.62 30.76 -12.65
N ALA A 627 -35.78 29.56 -12.08
CA ALA A 627 -34.81 28.47 -12.21
C ALA A 627 -34.69 27.97 -13.66
N VAL A 628 -35.81 27.81 -14.37
CA VAL A 628 -35.84 27.47 -15.81
C VAL A 628 -35.10 28.52 -16.62
N GLN A 629 -35.39 29.81 -16.39
CA GLN A 629 -34.69 30.90 -17.08
C GLN A 629 -33.18 30.91 -16.81
N THR A 630 -32.75 30.57 -15.58
CA THR A 630 -31.33 30.42 -15.25
C THR A 630 -30.70 29.25 -16.01
N CYS A 631 -31.36 28.09 -16.08
CA CYS A 631 -30.89 26.95 -16.86
C CYS A 631 -30.77 27.27 -18.36
N GLU A 632 -31.74 27.98 -18.94
CA GLU A 632 -31.67 28.44 -20.33
C GLU A 632 -30.42 29.30 -20.59
N ASN A 633 -30.11 30.22 -19.67
CA ASN A 633 -28.90 31.04 -19.77
C ASN A 633 -27.63 30.19 -19.61
N LEU A 634 -27.62 29.22 -18.69
CA LEU A 634 -26.47 28.36 -18.44
C LEU A 634 -26.17 27.47 -19.65
N GLN A 635 -27.19 26.90 -20.30
CA GLN A 635 -27.05 26.08 -21.50
C GLN A 635 -26.34 26.80 -22.66
N GLU A 636 -26.35 28.14 -22.70
CA GLU A 636 -25.57 28.89 -23.71
C GLU A 636 -24.06 28.93 -23.41
N THR A 637 -23.66 28.60 -22.19
CA THR A 637 -22.30 28.83 -21.66
C THR A 637 -21.64 27.59 -21.04
N THR A 638 -22.40 26.54 -20.76
CA THR A 638 -21.93 25.30 -20.11
C THR A 638 -22.40 24.06 -20.90
N SER A 639 -21.99 22.87 -20.44
CA SER A 639 -22.46 21.55 -20.93
C SER A 639 -23.90 21.21 -20.52
N LEU A 640 -24.62 22.12 -19.87
CA LEU A 640 -26.00 21.89 -19.43
C LEU A 640 -26.95 21.82 -20.63
N THR A 641 -27.79 20.79 -20.68
CA THR A 641 -28.90 20.68 -21.63
C THR A 641 -30.22 20.72 -20.88
N LEU A 642 -31.07 21.70 -21.20
CA LEU A 642 -32.43 21.80 -20.66
C LEU A 642 -33.46 21.32 -21.69
N VAL A 643 -34.37 20.46 -21.26
CA VAL A 643 -35.50 19.95 -22.04
C VAL A 643 -36.78 20.13 -21.21
N THR A 644 -37.82 20.66 -21.84
CA THR A 644 -39.13 20.83 -21.20
C THR A 644 -40.16 19.86 -21.77
N THR A 645 -41.06 19.36 -20.91
CA THR A 645 -42.16 18.45 -21.29
C THR A 645 -43.47 18.83 -20.60
N ASP A 646 -44.58 18.28 -21.09
CA ASP A 646 -45.93 18.55 -20.57
C ASP A 646 -46.20 17.85 -19.23
N GLU A 647 -45.56 16.71 -18.97
CA GLU A 647 -45.86 15.88 -17.80
C GLU A 647 -44.61 15.19 -17.22
N ILE A 648 -44.38 15.38 -15.93
CA ILE A 648 -43.40 14.64 -15.12
C ILE A 648 -44.10 14.19 -13.86
N THR A 649 -43.95 12.91 -13.51
CA THR A 649 -44.65 12.29 -12.38
C THR A 649 -43.80 12.18 -11.12
N GLU A 650 -42.46 12.19 -11.27
CA GLU A 650 -41.52 12.00 -10.17
C GLU A 650 -40.20 12.73 -10.42
N ASN A 651 -39.51 13.12 -9.34
CA ASN A 651 -38.15 13.63 -9.45
C ASN A 651 -37.16 12.46 -9.36
N VAL A 652 -36.23 12.43 -10.30
CA VAL A 652 -35.21 11.41 -10.41
C VAL A 652 -33.88 12.07 -10.76
N LEU A 653 -32.82 11.64 -10.08
CA LEU A 653 -31.44 11.94 -10.39
C LEU A 653 -30.77 10.64 -10.82
N SER A 654 -30.16 10.61 -11.99
CA SER A 654 -29.30 9.52 -12.44
C SER A 654 -27.87 10.00 -12.62
N ILE A 655 -26.91 9.17 -12.21
CA ILE A 655 -25.49 9.49 -12.24
C ILE A 655 -24.77 8.38 -12.98
N ASP A 656 -24.17 8.75 -14.12
CA ASP A 656 -23.37 7.89 -15.01
C ASP A 656 -23.99 6.51 -15.30
N GLY A 657 -25.32 6.40 -15.31
CA GLY A 657 -26.02 5.13 -15.52
C GLY A 657 -25.79 4.04 -14.46
N VAL A 658 -25.21 4.37 -13.30
CA VAL A 658 -24.90 3.41 -12.23
C VAL A 658 -25.60 3.67 -10.90
N CYS A 659 -26.23 4.84 -10.76
CA CYS A 659 -26.97 5.23 -9.57
C CYS A 659 -28.24 5.98 -9.95
N LEU A 660 -29.33 5.68 -9.24
CA LEU A 660 -30.60 6.40 -9.32
C LEU A 660 -31.05 6.84 -7.93
N VAL A 661 -31.48 8.10 -7.83
CA VAL A 661 -32.09 8.66 -6.64
C VAL A 661 -33.47 9.19 -6.99
N ARG A 662 -34.51 8.67 -6.33
CA ARG A 662 -35.90 9.07 -6.52
C ARG A 662 -36.46 9.71 -5.25
N GLY A 663 -37.33 10.69 -5.40
CA GLY A 663 -38.09 11.25 -4.27
C GLY A 663 -38.05 12.77 -4.22
N ASP A 664 -38.10 13.32 -2.99
CA ASP A 664 -38.13 14.77 -2.79
C ASP A 664 -36.71 15.34 -2.76
N LEU A 665 -36.14 15.51 -3.95
CA LEU A 665 -34.79 16.05 -4.18
C LEU A 665 -34.72 17.58 -4.11
N LYS A 666 -35.82 18.26 -3.73
CA LYS A 666 -35.92 19.73 -3.77
C LYS A 666 -35.12 20.36 -2.61
N PRO A 667 -34.02 21.10 -2.87
CA PRO A 667 -33.42 21.92 -1.84
C PRO A 667 -34.35 23.09 -1.57
N SER A 668 -34.95 23.14 -0.38
CA SER A 668 -35.83 24.24 0.02
C SER A 668 -35.05 25.35 0.74
N THR A 669 -35.56 26.57 0.72
CA THR A 669 -35.00 27.72 1.45
C THR A 669 -35.35 27.73 2.94
N THR A 670 -36.22 26.82 3.41
CA THR A 670 -36.70 26.77 4.79
C THR A 670 -36.61 25.36 5.38
N ALA A 671 -35.64 25.17 6.29
CA ALA A 671 -35.52 24.12 7.33
C ALA A 671 -35.97 22.68 7.04
N SER A 672 -35.03 21.73 7.21
CA SER A 672 -35.19 20.28 7.45
C SER A 672 -36.58 19.70 7.16
N PHE A 673 -36.79 19.21 5.94
CA PHE A 673 -37.93 18.34 5.65
C PHE A 673 -37.55 16.90 5.97
N ASN A 674 -38.54 16.13 6.42
CA ASN A 674 -38.43 14.68 6.36
C ASN A 674 -38.60 14.24 4.90
N ALA A 675 -37.54 14.33 4.11
CA ALA A 675 -37.53 13.82 2.75
C ALA A 675 -37.37 12.30 2.79
N THR A 676 -38.18 11.61 2.00
CA THR A 676 -37.97 10.18 1.75
C THR A 676 -37.35 10.06 0.38
N ILE A 677 -36.14 9.53 0.34
CA ILE A 677 -35.42 9.23 -0.89
C ILE A 677 -35.35 7.71 -1.05
N GLU A 678 -35.54 7.26 -2.27
CA GLU A 678 -35.24 5.90 -2.68
C GLU A 678 -33.97 5.94 -3.49
N VAL A 679 -32.99 5.11 -3.11
CA VAL A 679 -31.71 5.02 -3.79
C VAL A 679 -31.61 3.62 -4.39
N ASP A 680 -31.18 3.53 -5.65
CA ASP A 680 -31.15 2.30 -6.43
C ASP A 680 -29.86 2.23 -7.26
N PHE A 681 -29.02 1.25 -6.94
CA PHE A 681 -27.74 0.97 -7.61
C PHE A 681 -27.80 -0.27 -8.51
N GLN A 682 -29.00 -0.78 -8.83
CA GLN A 682 -29.12 -1.93 -9.73
C GLN A 682 -28.84 -1.51 -11.19
N PRO A 683 -27.88 -2.15 -11.89
CA PRO A 683 -27.54 -1.77 -13.27
C PRO A 683 -28.74 -1.79 -14.23
N ASP A 684 -29.58 -2.82 -14.15
CA ASP A 684 -30.79 -2.94 -14.98
C ASP A 684 -31.78 -1.79 -14.75
N SER A 685 -31.99 -1.40 -13.49
CA SER A 685 -32.89 -0.29 -13.13
C SER A 685 -32.35 1.03 -13.66
N CYS A 686 -31.03 1.24 -13.59
CA CYS A 686 -30.36 2.44 -14.08
C CYS A 686 -30.45 2.53 -15.61
N SER A 687 -30.06 1.46 -16.31
CA SER A 687 -30.14 1.40 -17.78
C SER A 687 -31.56 1.57 -18.30
N ALA A 688 -32.56 0.95 -17.65
CA ALA A 688 -33.96 1.12 -18.04
C ALA A 688 -34.45 2.57 -17.89
N PHE A 689 -34.02 3.27 -16.85
CA PHE A 689 -34.33 4.69 -16.67
C PHE A 689 -33.67 5.55 -17.76
N GLU A 690 -32.40 5.30 -18.09
CA GLU A 690 -31.72 6.06 -19.14
C GLU A 690 -32.38 5.91 -20.51
N ASP A 691 -32.74 4.68 -20.89
CA ASP A 691 -33.47 4.39 -22.13
C ASP A 691 -34.82 5.14 -22.17
N GLU A 692 -35.55 5.14 -21.06
CA GLU A 692 -36.80 5.88 -20.92
C GLU A 692 -36.58 7.39 -21.02
N PHE A 693 -35.61 7.92 -20.27
CA PHE A 693 -35.28 9.34 -20.22
C PHE A 693 -34.86 9.86 -21.60
N ARG A 694 -33.97 9.14 -22.30
CA ARG A 694 -33.51 9.47 -23.65
C ARG A 694 -34.62 9.34 -24.70
N SER A 695 -35.65 8.54 -24.47
CA SER A 695 -36.82 8.47 -25.37
C SER A 695 -37.74 9.69 -25.28
N ARG A 696 -37.62 10.49 -24.22
CA ARG A 696 -38.41 11.71 -23.96
C ARG A 696 -37.74 12.99 -24.45
N ILE A 697 -36.45 12.92 -24.77
CA ILE A 697 -35.62 13.99 -25.35
C ILE A 697 -35.61 13.83 -26.87
#